data_AF-A0A7X7I658-F1
#
_entry.id   AF-A0A7X7I658-F1
#
_cell.length_a   1.000
_cell.length_b   1.000
_cell.length_c   1.000
_cell.angle_alpha   90.00
_cell.angle_beta   90.00
_cell.angle_gamma   90.00
#
_symmetry.space_group_name_H-M   'P 1'
#
loop_
_entity.id
_entity.type
_entity.pdbx_description
1 polymer ?
#
loop_
_entity_poly.entity_id
_entity_poly.type
_entity_poly.pdbx_seq_one_letter_code
_entity_poly.pdbx_strand_id
1 'polypeptide(L)'
;MKFNRTFGVLTLIFLCTQAGIAQVKFLKYPKKLQLFGRNLTTDSATVSFEGYIKKSSADFTSLQCAIYRDNSLLNAINVPLLFTGDSAFFSINTSIFAELANYRFEIYGTNGLKDTLLRLVDSVVCGDAFIINGQSNAVAGMSNQSAKENVSPFIRVLGGGEPDGSDSTWRIGQGDGSEWSRGNTGQWGLRMARLIVDNEKIPVAIFNGAHSGMPIQFFQRNDSKPLTLSTNYGRLLQRVHSGRLTQNIRAILWHQGEYNALPDSNSLSIDEYKSVFRALMSDWLEDYPSIEKFYVFQIRNGCACPVDSIIKIKEALRELAQDSMVSVMSTSAEPHNSDNCHFGYETGYKRFGDNIYRLIKRDLYGINSSNINAPNVKFVELNSDGMMVTLIMKDIGDSLTWVPGSEADFSFFGASPSITNGVCSRNRVYLTLNTSATGLTALSYNGHLNTPEPMVKNLNGIGALHFYKFPITTPRYRDSVSLISILRSNNINLPPDSVSITSASGRIVSLNLAHRNIRIIPPDIGFMDSLATIDLTNNQIRSLPEEIIYLTPHAGLMVNYNYLCGVSGPVESWINHFSQNKRWQIEQRLDSTHLCNNSAFEKQPFSHLHGSENPSVRFISHQMGKRLFLRFEVTSEAKSVMLLTLNGKLLQQFNNVTDELRIDLKDISHSVVIVQITQGMLKRAVPILID
;
A
#
# COMPACT_ATOMS: atom_id res chain seq x y z
N MET A 1 -56.83 40.70 29.85
CA MET A 1 -56.01 40.48 28.64
C MET A 1 -55.61 39.01 28.63
N LYS A 2 -56.36 38.13 27.96
CA LYS A 2 -56.08 37.59 26.61
C LYS A 2 -54.59 37.28 26.39
N PHE A 3 -54.23 36.00 26.34
CA PHE A 3 -53.92 35.32 25.07
C PHE A 3 -53.93 33.79 25.24
N ASN A 4 -54.86 33.14 24.53
CA ASN A 4 -54.84 31.73 24.14
C ASN A 4 -53.67 31.50 23.17
N ARG A 5 -53.04 30.33 23.22
CA ARG A 5 -52.60 29.59 22.02
C ARG A 5 -52.38 28.11 22.35
N THR A 6 -53.44 27.34 22.13
CA THR A 6 -53.42 25.91 21.83
C THR A 6 -52.53 25.67 20.62
N PHE A 7 -51.42 24.94 20.78
CA PHE A 7 -50.72 24.30 19.66
C PHE A 7 -51.20 22.84 19.61
N GLY A 8 -52.05 22.55 18.62
CA GLY A 8 -52.44 21.19 18.29
C GLY A 8 -51.22 20.44 17.77
N VAL A 9 -50.86 19.37 18.47
CA VAL A 9 -49.93 18.36 17.94
C VAL A 9 -50.69 17.58 16.88
N LEU A 10 -50.48 17.93 15.61
CA LEU A 10 -50.88 17.10 14.48
C LEU A 10 -49.93 15.91 14.43
N THR A 11 -50.27 14.84 15.15
CA THR A 11 -49.66 13.52 14.96
C THR A 11 -50.16 13.00 13.62
N LEU A 12 -49.42 13.29 12.54
CA LEU A 12 -49.57 12.57 11.28
C LEU A 12 -49.06 11.14 11.50
N ILE A 13 -49.99 10.26 11.85
CA ILE A 13 -49.79 8.82 11.82
C ILE A 13 -49.62 8.46 10.34
N PHE A 14 -48.37 8.32 9.89
CA PHE A 14 -48.06 7.56 8.67
C PHE A 14 -48.38 6.10 8.98
N LEU A 15 -49.65 5.71 8.77
CA LEU A 15 -50.03 4.33 8.55
C LEU A 15 -49.31 3.87 7.29
N CYS A 16 -48.10 3.34 7.47
CA CYS A 16 -47.39 2.60 6.45
C CYS A 16 -48.18 1.31 6.21
N THR A 17 -49.18 1.39 5.34
CA THR A 17 -49.82 0.20 4.79
C THR A 17 -48.76 -0.52 3.98
N GLN A 18 -48.20 -1.58 4.56
CA GLN A 18 -47.40 -2.59 3.88
C GLN A 18 -48.29 -3.42 2.92
N ALA A 19 -49.12 -2.77 2.12
CA ALA A 19 -49.63 -3.36 0.90
C ALA A 19 -48.50 -3.17 -0.12
N GLY A 20 -47.64 -4.17 -0.26
CA GLY A 20 -46.77 -4.22 -1.43
C GLY A 20 -47.66 -4.03 -2.66
N ILE A 21 -47.45 -2.96 -3.42
CA ILE A 21 -48.13 -2.79 -4.70
C ILE A 21 -47.69 -4.00 -5.52
N ALA A 22 -48.56 -5.00 -5.68
CA ALA A 22 -48.30 -6.30 -6.29
C ALA A 22 -47.85 -6.23 -7.76
N GLN A 23 -47.63 -5.01 -8.27
CA GLN A 23 -47.33 -4.64 -9.63
C GLN A 23 -45.82 -4.55 -9.92
N VAL A 24 -44.95 -4.26 -8.95
CA VAL A 24 -43.52 -3.98 -9.21
C VAL A 24 -42.61 -4.96 -8.47
N LYS A 25 -41.75 -5.67 -9.22
CA LYS A 25 -40.74 -6.59 -8.70
C LYS A 25 -39.35 -6.04 -8.98
N PHE A 26 -38.66 -5.56 -7.93
CA PHE A 26 -37.25 -5.19 -8.01
C PHE A 26 -36.36 -6.45 -7.92
N LEU A 27 -35.47 -6.62 -8.89
CA LEU A 27 -34.46 -7.68 -8.92
C LEU A 27 -33.12 -7.20 -8.35
N LYS A 28 -32.77 -5.95 -8.62
CA LYS A 28 -31.52 -5.33 -8.16
C LYS A 28 -31.82 -3.90 -7.75
N TYR A 29 -31.41 -3.54 -6.54
CA TYR A 29 -31.53 -2.20 -6.00
C TYR A 29 -30.56 -2.05 -4.83
N PRO A 30 -30.13 -0.82 -4.49
CA PRO A 30 -29.34 -0.54 -3.29
C PRO A 30 -30.14 -0.84 -2.01
N LYS A 31 -29.44 -1.18 -0.93
CA LYS A 31 -30.01 -1.27 0.42
C LYS A 31 -29.75 0.03 1.19
N LYS A 32 -30.59 0.31 2.19
CA LYS A 32 -30.34 1.40 3.15
C LYS A 32 -28.96 1.24 3.78
N LEU A 33 -28.23 2.34 3.96
CA LEU A 33 -26.85 2.39 4.49
C LEU A 33 -25.80 1.65 3.65
N GLN A 34 -26.13 1.14 2.47
CA GLN A 34 -25.16 0.40 1.66
C GLN A 34 -24.00 1.29 1.22
N LEU A 35 -22.79 0.74 1.33
CA LEU A 35 -21.61 1.29 0.66
C LEU A 35 -21.40 0.56 -0.66
N PHE A 36 -21.23 1.34 -1.74
CA PHE A 36 -20.77 0.85 -3.04
C PHE A 36 -19.25 1.03 -3.14
N GLY A 37 -18.59 0.02 -3.69
CA GLY A 37 -17.14 0.04 -3.87
C GLY A 37 -16.73 1.07 -4.91
N ARG A 38 -15.79 1.93 -4.52
CA ARG A 38 -15.28 3.02 -5.34
C ARG A 38 -14.44 2.48 -6.49
N ASN A 39 -14.70 2.97 -7.70
CA ASN A 39 -13.78 2.82 -8.82
C ASN A 39 -12.66 3.87 -8.65
N LEU A 40 -11.41 3.42 -8.53
CA LEU A 40 -10.26 4.30 -8.27
C LEU A 40 -9.93 5.26 -9.43
N THR A 41 -10.38 4.96 -10.65
CA THR A 41 -10.16 5.84 -11.82
C THR A 41 -11.18 6.96 -11.89
N THR A 42 -12.44 6.67 -11.55
CA THR A 42 -13.54 7.64 -11.69
C THR A 42 -13.99 8.26 -10.37
N ASP A 43 -13.45 7.79 -9.25
CA ASP A 43 -13.82 8.18 -7.88
C ASP A 43 -15.32 8.05 -7.60
N SER A 44 -15.94 7.04 -8.21
CA SER A 44 -17.39 6.88 -8.23
C SER A 44 -17.81 5.41 -8.28
N ALA A 45 -19.10 5.16 -8.09
CA ALA A 45 -19.72 3.86 -8.29
C ALA A 45 -21.06 3.98 -9.01
N THR A 46 -21.41 2.96 -9.78
CA THR A 46 -22.72 2.86 -10.44
C THR A 46 -23.72 2.18 -9.52
N VAL A 47 -24.84 2.87 -9.28
CA VAL A 47 -26.02 2.35 -8.59
C VAL A 47 -27.08 1.99 -9.62
N SER A 48 -27.58 0.76 -9.56
CA SER A 48 -28.57 0.24 -10.49
C SER A 48 -29.88 -0.13 -9.79
N PHE A 49 -31.00 0.22 -10.40
CA PHE A 49 -32.32 -0.30 -10.12
C PHE A 49 -32.80 -1.09 -11.33
N GLU A 50 -33.07 -2.38 -11.15
CA GLU A 50 -33.54 -3.28 -12.22
C GLU A 50 -34.74 -4.07 -11.72
N GLY A 51 -35.71 -4.30 -12.59
CA GLY A 51 -36.92 -5.01 -12.21
C GLY A 51 -37.96 -5.10 -13.33
N TYR A 52 -39.12 -5.61 -12.96
CA TYR A 52 -40.28 -5.73 -13.83
C TYR A 52 -41.50 -5.04 -13.22
N ILE A 53 -42.32 -4.44 -14.08
CA ILE A 53 -43.62 -3.88 -13.75
C ILE A 53 -44.69 -4.63 -14.52
N LYS A 54 -45.74 -5.09 -13.84
CA LYS A 54 -46.93 -5.65 -14.47
C LYS A 54 -47.91 -4.54 -14.85
N LYS A 55 -48.73 -4.75 -15.89
CA LYS A 55 -49.89 -3.89 -16.14
C LYS A 55 -50.88 -3.97 -14.98
N SER A 56 -51.49 -2.84 -14.61
CA SER A 56 -52.53 -2.75 -13.58
C SER A 56 -53.43 -1.55 -13.85
N SER A 57 -54.53 -1.40 -13.13
CA SER A 57 -55.47 -0.28 -13.26
C SER A 57 -54.88 1.13 -13.02
N ALA A 58 -53.63 1.25 -12.56
CA ALA A 58 -52.93 2.54 -12.44
C ALA A 58 -52.21 2.98 -13.74
N ASP A 59 -51.95 2.03 -14.66
CA ASP A 59 -51.29 2.20 -15.97
C ASP A 59 -50.12 3.20 -15.98
N PHE A 60 -49.07 2.91 -15.20
CA PHE A 60 -47.83 3.67 -15.27
C PHE A 60 -47.26 3.64 -16.69
N THR A 61 -46.98 4.81 -17.25
CA THR A 61 -46.39 4.98 -18.57
C THR A 61 -44.86 5.14 -18.48
N SER A 62 -44.35 5.57 -17.33
CA SER A 62 -42.91 5.67 -17.07
C SER A 62 -42.58 5.52 -15.59
N LEU A 63 -41.29 5.33 -15.32
CA LEU A 63 -40.68 5.45 -14.01
C LEU A 63 -39.86 6.72 -13.92
N GLN A 64 -39.86 7.34 -12.75
CA GLN A 64 -38.92 8.40 -12.40
C GLN A 64 -38.06 7.94 -11.22
N CYS A 65 -36.75 8.13 -11.32
CA CYS A 65 -35.81 7.99 -10.21
C CYS A 65 -35.31 9.39 -9.81
N ALA A 66 -35.84 9.92 -8.70
CA ALA A 66 -35.32 11.14 -8.09
C ALA A 66 -34.13 10.80 -7.21
N ILE A 67 -33.01 11.47 -7.45
CA ILE A 67 -31.72 11.25 -6.80
C ILE A 67 -31.40 12.48 -5.97
N TYR A 68 -31.18 12.28 -4.68
CA TYR A 68 -30.85 13.34 -3.75
C TYR A 68 -29.45 13.13 -3.18
N ARG A 69 -28.73 14.23 -2.98
CA ARG A 69 -27.46 14.31 -2.25
C ARG A 69 -27.70 15.21 -1.04
N ASP A 70 -27.53 14.66 0.17
CA ASP A 70 -27.80 15.35 1.45
C ASP A 70 -29.15 16.08 1.47
N ASN A 71 -30.21 15.37 1.06
CA ASN A 71 -31.59 15.85 0.94
C ASN A 71 -31.86 16.89 -0.17
N SER A 72 -30.83 17.35 -0.89
CA SER A 72 -31.00 18.23 -2.05
C SER A 72 -31.20 17.40 -3.31
N LEU A 73 -32.22 17.71 -4.11
CA LEU A 73 -32.46 17.03 -5.38
C LEU A 73 -31.27 17.30 -6.31
N LEU A 74 -30.55 16.26 -6.69
CA LEU A 74 -29.40 16.31 -7.58
C LEU A 74 -29.84 16.10 -9.03
N ASN A 75 -30.68 15.10 -9.28
CA ASN A 75 -31.12 14.74 -10.62
C ASN A 75 -32.42 13.92 -10.57
N ALA A 76 -33.14 13.84 -11.68
CA ALA A 76 -34.28 12.94 -11.87
C ALA A 76 -34.16 12.23 -13.23
N ILE A 77 -34.13 10.89 -13.22
CA ILE A 77 -34.04 10.07 -14.43
C ILE A 77 -35.42 9.51 -14.74
N ASN A 78 -35.94 9.81 -15.94
CA ASN A 78 -37.22 9.27 -16.41
C ASN A 78 -36.98 8.12 -17.40
N VAL A 79 -37.63 6.99 -17.20
CA VAL A 79 -37.54 5.80 -18.07
C VAL A 79 -38.95 5.39 -18.52
N PRO A 80 -39.25 5.41 -19.83
CA PRO A 80 -40.54 4.96 -20.33
C PRO A 80 -40.71 3.45 -20.11
N LEU A 81 -41.94 3.02 -19.78
CA LEU A 81 -42.27 1.61 -19.62
C LEU A 81 -42.74 1.03 -20.95
N LEU A 82 -41.93 0.15 -21.52
CA LEU A 82 -42.24 -0.56 -22.75
C LEU A 82 -42.77 -1.95 -22.40
N PHE A 83 -44.08 -2.14 -22.56
CA PHE A 83 -44.74 -3.40 -22.21
C PHE A 83 -44.68 -4.42 -23.34
N THR A 84 -44.17 -5.61 -23.03
CA THR A 84 -44.30 -6.81 -23.86
C THR A 84 -45.32 -7.73 -23.17
N GLY A 85 -46.52 -7.83 -23.74
CA GLY A 85 -47.67 -8.45 -23.08
C GLY A 85 -48.09 -7.65 -21.84
N ASP A 86 -48.06 -8.31 -20.68
CA ASP A 86 -48.49 -7.75 -19.39
C ASP A 86 -47.32 -7.26 -18.52
N SER A 87 -46.09 -7.25 -19.04
CA SER A 87 -44.91 -6.87 -18.27
C SER A 87 -43.98 -5.92 -19.03
N ALA A 88 -43.39 -4.96 -18.31
CA ALA A 88 -42.31 -4.10 -18.78
C ALA A 88 -41.08 -4.31 -17.89
N PHE A 89 -39.92 -4.55 -18.50
CA PHE A 89 -38.63 -4.52 -17.80
C PHE A 89 -38.14 -3.08 -17.69
N PHE A 90 -37.47 -2.74 -16.60
CA PHE A 90 -36.78 -1.47 -16.45
C PHE A 90 -35.36 -1.67 -15.92
N SER A 91 -34.47 -0.77 -16.34
CA SER A 91 -33.13 -0.60 -15.79
C SER A 91 -32.84 0.89 -15.69
N ILE A 92 -32.50 1.35 -14.48
CA ILE A 92 -32.11 2.73 -14.20
C ILE A 92 -30.71 2.66 -13.58
N ASN A 93 -29.76 3.35 -14.21
CA ASN A 93 -28.40 3.45 -13.72
C ASN A 93 -28.06 4.91 -13.42
N THR A 94 -27.36 5.13 -12.32
CA THR A 94 -26.85 6.45 -11.95
C THR A 94 -25.53 6.30 -11.22
N SER A 95 -24.74 7.35 -11.17
CA SER A 95 -23.44 7.35 -10.51
C SER A 95 -23.50 8.16 -9.22
N ILE A 96 -22.83 7.66 -8.19
CA ILE A 96 -22.56 8.37 -6.94
C ILE A 96 -21.05 8.49 -6.74
N PHE A 97 -20.60 9.57 -6.13
CA PHE A 97 -19.17 9.83 -5.92
C PHE A 97 -18.72 9.41 -4.53
N ALA A 98 -17.43 9.11 -4.40
CA ALA A 98 -16.81 8.81 -3.12
C ALA A 98 -16.58 10.09 -2.32
N GLU A 99 -17.57 10.45 -1.53
CA GLU A 99 -17.58 11.69 -0.76
C GLU A 99 -18.37 11.51 0.53
N LEU A 100 -18.21 12.45 1.46
CA LEU A 100 -18.97 12.48 2.71
C LEU A 100 -20.38 13.06 2.51
N ALA A 101 -21.14 12.46 1.59
CA ALA A 101 -22.53 12.80 1.30
C ALA A 101 -23.41 11.53 1.31
N ASN A 102 -24.62 11.64 1.84
CA ASN A 102 -25.60 10.56 1.80
C ASN A 102 -26.50 10.70 0.58
N TYR A 103 -26.54 9.65 -0.23
CA TYR A 103 -27.43 9.56 -1.38
C TYR A 103 -28.76 8.92 -0.99
N ARG A 104 -29.85 9.50 -1.50
CA ARG A 104 -31.22 8.98 -1.38
C ARG A 104 -31.84 8.86 -2.77
N PHE A 105 -32.55 7.77 -2.99
CA PHE A 105 -33.20 7.44 -4.24
C PHE A 105 -34.69 7.18 -3.98
N GLU A 106 -35.53 7.88 -4.72
CA GLU A 106 -36.98 7.71 -4.71
C GLU A 106 -37.43 7.28 -6.10
N ILE A 107 -38.00 6.08 -6.21
CA ILE A 107 -38.53 5.54 -7.46
C ILE A 107 -40.03 5.78 -7.48
N TYR A 108 -40.51 6.55 -8.43
CA TYR A 108 -41.91 6.83 -8.67
C TYR A 108 -42.40 6.13 -9.94
N GLY A 109 -43.60 5.56 -9.90
CA GLY A 109 -44.38 5.23 -11.08
C GLY A 109 -45.27 6.39 -11.43
N THR A 110 -45.27 6.80 -12.70
CA THR A 110 -46.09 7.90 -13.19
C THR A 110 -46.91 7.49 -14.39
N ASN A 111 -48.12 8.04 -14.48
CA ASN A 111 -49.01 7.91 -15.63
C ASN A 111 -49.28 9.29 -16.30
N GLY A 112 -48.47 10.30 -15.96
CA GLY A 112 -48.61 11.68 -16.43
C GLY A 112 -49.60 12.54 -15.62
N LEU A 113 -50.39 11.96 -14.72
CA LEU A 113 -51.36 12.68 -13.87
C LEU A 113 -51.04 12.58 -12.38
N LYS A 114 -50.46 11.46 -11.93
CA LYS A 114 -50.12 11.22 -10.52
C LYS A 114 -48.84 10.40 -10.39
N ASP A 115 -47.96 10.85 -9.50
CA ASP A 115 -46.76 10.11 -9.12
C ASP A 115 -47.04 9.23 -7.90
N THR A 116 -46.63 7.96 -7.97
CA THR A 116 -46.78 6.98 -6.88
C THR A 116 -45.40 6.49 -6.45
N LEU A 117 -45.02 6.69 -5.19
CA LEU A 117 -43.74 6.21 -4.66
C LEU A 117 -43.73 4.67 -4.59
N LEU A 118 -42.85 4.05 -5.35
CA LEU A 118 -42.67 2.59 -5.45
C LEU A 118 -41.52 2.07 -4.59
N ARG A 119 -40.49 2.89 -4.36
CA ARG A 119 -39.31 2.55 -3.56
C ARG A 119 -38.62 3.80 -3.01
N LEU A 120 -38.17 3.71 -1.77
CA LEU A 120 -37.27 4.67 -1.15
C LEU A 120 -36.05 3.92 -0.64
N VAL A 121 -34.85 4.39 -0.99
CA VAL A 121 -33.58 3.92 -0.44
C VAL A 121 -32.76 5.13 -0.03
N ASP A 122 -32.25 5.14 1.20
CA ASP A 122 -31.52 6.30 1.74
C ASP A 122 -30.17 5.91 2.36
N SER A 123 -29.36 6.94 2.61
CA SER A 123 -28.06 6.84 3.28
C SER A 123 -27.04 5.95 2.55
N VAL A 124 -27.14 5.87 1.23
CA VAL A 124 -26.20 5.14 0.37
C VAL A 124 -24.95 6.00 0.18
N VAL A 125 -23.79 5.36 0.20
CA VAL A 125 -22.48 6.02 0.03
C VAL A 125 -21.59 5.24 -0.94
N CYS A 126 -20.55 5.87 -1.47
CA CYS A 126 -19.50 5.23 -2.26
C CYS A 126 -18.16 5.37 -1.52
N GLY A 127 -17.34 4.33 -1.50
CA GLY A 127 -16.07 4.39 -0.80
C GLY A 127 -15.24 3.12 -0.85
N ASP A 128 -14.26 3.04 0.03
CA ASP A 128 -13.28 1.95 0.07
C ASP A 128 -13.71 0.85 1.04
N ALA A 129 -13.32 -0.39 0.79
CA ALA A 129 -13.66 -1.54 1.62
C ALA A 129 -12.41 -2.31 2.07
N PHE A 130 -12.40 -2.72 3.33
CA PHE A 130 -11.30 -3.45 3.96
C PHE A 130 -11.82 -4.65 4.74
N ILE A 131 -10.99 -5.70 4.81
CA ILE A 131 -11.21 -6.86 5.67
C ILE A 131 -10.26 -6.78 6.86
N ILE A 132 -10.78 -7.11 8.05
CA ILE A 132 -9.98 -7.40 9.24
C ILE A 132 -10.19 -8.87 9.57
N ASN A 133 -9.12 -9.61 9.79
CA ASN A 133 -9.20 -11.02 10.20
C ASN A 133 -8.07 -11.40 11.15
N GLY A 134 -8.18 -12.56 11.78
CA GLY A 134 -7.26 -13.06 12.79
C GLY A 134 -7.99 -13.38 14.09
N GLN A 135 -7.28 -13.29 15.22
CA GLN A 135 -7.83 -13.70 16.52
C GLN A 135 -8.33 -12.55 17.39
N SER A 136 -8.33 -12.70 18.71
CA SER A 136 -8.90 -11.75 19.67
C SER A 136 -8.37 -10.32 19.54
N ASN A 137 -7.07 -10.14 19.27
CA ASN A 137 -6.48 -8.83 19.01
C ASN A 137 -6.88 -8.23 17.64
N ALA A 138 -7.42 -9.02 16.70
CA ALA A 138 -8.09 -8.54 15.49
C ALA A 138 -9.60 -8.27 15.70
N VAL A 139 -10.26 -9.07 16.55
CA VAL A 139 -11.62 -8.76 17.03
C VAL A 139 -11.61 -7.41 17.74
N ALA A 140 -10.58 -7.16 18.55
CA ALA A 140 -10.31 -5.93 19.27
C ALA A 140 -11.54 -5.40 20.00
N GLY A 141 -12.19 -6.28 20.76
CA GLY A 141 -13.34 -5.92 21.58
C GLY A 141 -12.95 -5.07 22.78
N MET A 142 -13.92 -4.32 23.30
CA MET A 142 -13.71 -3.43 24.44
C MET A 142 -13.39 -4.24 25.71
N SER A 143 -12.25 -3.93 26.32
CA SER A 143 -11.81 -4.48 27.61
C SER A 143 -11.97 -3.49 28.76
N ASN A 144 -11.69 -2.20 28.53
CA ASN A 144 -11.76 -1.17 29.57
C ASN A 144 -12.24 0.20 29.04
N GLN A 145 -11.57 0.76 28.04
CA GLN A 145 -11.94 2.05 27.43
C GLN A 145 -12.63 1.87 26.08
N SER A 146 -13.50 2.82 25.71
CA SER A 146 -14.35 2.79 24.52
C SER A 146 -13.72 3.52 23.33
N ALA A 147 -13.94 3.00 22.12
CA ALA A 147 -13.56 3.63 20.85
C ALA A 147 -14.71 4.46 20.23
N LYS A 148 -15.84 4.64 20.93
CA LYS A 148 -17.08 5.25 20.42
C LYS A 148 -16.91 6.64 19.80
N GLU A 149 -15.92 7.41 20.24
CA GLU A 149 -15.58 8.72 19.65
C GLU A 149 -15.26 8.65 18.15
N ASN A 150 -14.86 7.48 17.65
CA ASN A 150 -14.51 7.26 16.24
C ASN A 150 -15.71 6.83 15.38
N VAL A 151 -16.92 6.67 15.96
CA VAL A 151 -18.12 6.35 15.19
C VAL A 151 -18.40 7.46 14.18
N SER A 152 -18.77 7.07 12.96
CA SER A 152 -19.07 8.01 11.89
C SER A 152 -20.21 7.50 11.03
N PRO A 153 -21.13 8.37 10.58
CA PRO A 153 -22.15 8.02 9.60
C PRO A 153 -21.56 7.75 8.21
N PHE A 154 -20.23 7.66 8.03
CA PHE A 154 -19.58 7.22 6.79
C PHE A 154 -18.74 5.95 6.97
N ILE A 155 -18.80 5.31 8.15
CA ILE A 155 -18.23 3.99 8.39
C ILE A 155 -19.36 2.97 8.38
N ARG A 156 -19.21 1.93 7.54
CA ARG A 156 -20.24 0.93 7.27
C ARG A 156 -19.75 -0.47 7.58
N VAL A 157 -20.67 -1.29 8.07
CA VAL A 157 -20.45 -2.72 8.28
C VAL A 157 -21.69 -3.46 7.82
N LEU A 158 -21.49 -4.57 7.12
CA LEU A 158 -22.56 -5.49 6.77
C LEU A 158 -22.57 -6.67 7.75
N GLY A 159 -23.70 -6.88 8.44
CA GLY A 159 -23.87 -7.97 9.38
C GLY A 159 -23.06 -7.81 10.68
N GLY A 160 -22.66 -8.94 11.27
CA GLY A 160 -21.69 -9.06 12.37
C GLY A 160 -20.70 -10.21 12.07
N GLY A 161 -19.70 -10.41 12.94
CA GLY A 161 -18.78 -11.57 12.85
C GLY A 161 -19.42 -12.93 13.21
N GLU A 162 -20.68 -12.89 13.67
CA GLU A 162 -21.47 -13.99 14.24
C GLU A 162 -21.65 -15.19 13.27
N PRO A 163 -21.70 -16.44 13.78
CA PRO A 163 -21.72 -17.67 12.99
C PRO A 163 -22.97 -17.95 12.13
N ASP A 164 -24.04 -17.16 12.24
CA ASP A 164 -25.23 -17.36 11.39
C ASP A 164 -24.93 -16.98 9.93
N GLY A 165 -24.06 -15.99 9.67
CA GLY A 165 -23.66 -15.57 8.31
C GLY A 165 -24.81 -15.10 7.40
N SER A 166 -26.05 -15.15 7.88
CA SER A 166 -27.28 -14.82 7.17
C SER A 166 -27.67 -13.34 7.31
N ASP A 167 -27.11 -12.63 8.29
CA ASP A 167 -27.36 -11.19 8.48
C ASP A 167 -26.73 -10.36 7.37
N SER A 168 -27.57 -9.92 6.43
CA SER A 168 -27.20 -9.07 5.31
C SER A 168 -27.67 -7.62 5.47
N THR A 169 -27.71 -7.13 6.72
CA THR A 169 -28.13 -5.77 7.08
C THR A 169 -26.93 -4.84 7.22
N TRP A 170 -26.95 -3.72 6.48
CA TRP A 170 -25.96 -2.65 6.61
C TRP A 170 -26.19 -1.82 7.86
N ARG A 171 -25.11 -1.46 8.55
CA ARG A 171 -25.12 -0.68 9.80
C ARG A 171 -24.02 0.36 9.79
N ILE A 172 -24.19 1.38 10.63
CA ILE A 172 -23.07 2.24 11.04
C ILE A 172 -22.10 1.39 11.86
N GLY A 173 -20.81 1.48 11.55
CA GLY A 173 -19.77 0.74 12.25
C GLY A 173 -19.62 1.17 13.71
N GLN A 174 -19.37 0.21 14.58
CA GLN A 174 -19.02 0.39 15.98
C GLN A 174 -17.78 -0.46 16.32
N GLY A 175 -17.00 -0.07 17.33
CA GLY A 175 -15.72 -0.70 17.65
C GLY A 175 -15.66 -1.45 18.98
N ASP A 176 -16.64 -1.29 19.86
CA ASP A 176 -16.58 -1.81 21.25
C ASP A 176 -17.18 -3.22 21.40
N GLY A 177 -17.81 -3.73 20.35
CA GLY A 177 -18.37 -5.08 20.32
C GLY A 177 -17.31 -6.17 20.12
N SER A 178 -17.79 -7.41 20.08
CA SER A 178 -17.00 -8.61 19.82
C SER A 178 -17.32 -9.23 18.46
N GLU A 179 -16.77 -10.40 18.16
CA GLU A 179 -17.13 -11.19 16.98
C GLU A 179 -18.63 -11.53 16.96
N TRP A 180 -19.30 -11.53 18.12
CA TRP A 180 -20.75 -11.77 18.26
C TRP A 180 -21.59 -10.51 18.07
N SER A 181 -20.96 -9.35 17.92
CA SER A 181 -21.67 -8.07 17.83
C SER A 181 -21.93 -7.67 16.38
N ARG A 182 -23.16 -7.24 16.12
CA ARG A 182 -23.54 -6.65 14.83
C ARG A 182 -22.86 -5.29 14.65
N GLY A 183 -22.47 -5.00 13.42
CA GLY A 183 -21.79 -3.74 13.08
C GLY A 183 -20.37 -3.61 13.63
N ASN A 184 -19.76 -4.71 14.11
CA ASN A 184 -18.43 -4.64 14.71
C ASN A 184 -17.32 -4.44 13.68
N THR A 185 -16.48 -3.44 13.92
CA THR A 185 -15.21 -3.21 13.22
C THR A 185 -14.01 -3.66 14.05
N GLY A 186 -14.17 -3.82 15.37
CA GLY A 186 -13.08 -3.80 16.34
C GLY A 186 -12.57 -2.37 16.60
N GLN A 187 -12.00 -2.13 17.78
CA GLN A 187 -11.64 -0.78 18.23
C GLN A 187 -10.59 -0.09 17.35
N TRP A 188 -9.51 -0.80 17.00
CA TRP A 188 -8.48 -0.24 16.11
C TRP A 188 -8.95 -0.15 14.66
N GLY A 189 -9.83 -1.05 14.22
CA GLY A 189 -10.48 -0.99 12.90
C GLY A 189 -11.37 0.23 12.74
N LEU A 190 -12.12 0.59 13.80
CA LEU A 190 -12.93 1.81 13.82
C LEU A 190 -12.04 3.05 13.73
N ARG A 191 -10.95 3.07 14.50
CA ARG A 191 -9.98 4.18 14.52
C ARG A 191 -9.36 4.39 13.14
N MET A 192 -8.88 3.33 12.50
CA MET A 192 -8.34 3.36 11.14
C MET A 192 -9.36 3.93 10.15
N ALA A 193 -10.58 3.39 10.15
CA ALA A 193 -11.64 3.85 9.24
C ALA A 193 -12.01 5.32 9.48
N ARG A 194 -12.00 5.78 10.75
CA ARG A 194 -12.23 7.18 11.10
C ARG A 194 -11.17 8.10 10.52
N LEU A 195 -9.89 7.72 10.59
CA LEU A 195 -8.80 8.51 10.02
C LEU A 195 -8.89 8.62 8.49
N ILE A 196 -9.32 7.56 7.80
CA ILE A 196 -9.57 7.62 6.35
C ILE A 196 -10.72 8.60 6.04
N VAL A 197 -11.84 8.48 6.76
CA VAL A 197 -12.98 9.40 6.60
C VAL A 197 -12.59 10.85 6.85
N ASP A 198 -11.83 11.12 7.92
CA ASP A 198 -11.48 12.48 8.31
C ASP A 198 -10.44 13.12 7.40
N ASN A 199 -9.44 12.36 6.95
CA ASN A 199 -8.32 12.91 6.18
C ASN A 199 -8.51 12.78 4.66
N GLU A 200 -9.01 11.63 4.21
CA GLU A 200 -9.15 11.34 2.78
C GLU A 200 -10.57 11.62 2.27
N LYS A 201 -11.51 11.94 3.16
CA LYS A 201 -12.92 12.28 2.85
C LYS A 201 -13.67 11.16 2.11
N ILE A 202 -13.23 9.92 2.30
CA ILE A 202 -13.77 8.73 1.66
C ILE A 202 -14.54 7.89 2.70
N PRO A 203 -15.82 7.54 2.45
CA PRO A 203 -16.55 6.55 3.23
C PRO A 203 -15.85 5.19 3.24
N VAL A 204 -16.01 4.42 4.32
CA VAL A 204 -15.29 3.14 4.51
C VAL A 204 -16.24 2.02 4.91
N ALA A 205 -16.10 0.86 4.28
CA ALA A 205 -16.70 -0.38 4.75
C ALA A 205 -15.64 -1.27 5.42
N ILE A 206 -15.95 -1.80 6.60
CA ILE A 206 -15.10 -2.77 7.30
C ILE A 206 -15.84 -4.10 7.43
N PHE A 207 -15.17 -5.18 7.02
CA PHE A 207 -15.59 -6.55 7.23
C PHE A 207 -14.65 -7.22 8.22
N ASN A 208 -14.98 -7.12 9.51
CA ASN A 208 -14.24 -7.86 10.53
C ASN A 208 -14.77 -9.30 10.61
N GLY A 209 -13.93 -10.27 10.23
CA GLY A 209 -14.17 -11.71 10.30
C GLY A 209 -13.32 -12.42 11.36
N ALA A 210 -12.64 -11.67 12.22
CA ALA A 210 -11.79 -12.23 13.26
C ALA A 210 -12.59 -13.09 14.27
N HIS A 211 -11.90 -14.03 14.92
CA HIS A 211 -12.49 -14.92 15.91
C HIS A 211 -11.51 -15.23 17.04
N SER A 212 -11.91 -14.98 18.29
CA SER A 212 -11.02 -15.13 19.44
C SER A 212 -10.55 -16.57 19.63
N GLY A 213 -9.30 -16.73 20.10
CA GLY A 213 -8.77 -18.02 20.55
C GLY A 213 -8.66 -19.11 19.48
N MET A 214 -8.43 -18.74 18.22
CA MET A 214 -8.32 -19.71 17.12
C MET A 214 -6.92 -19.72 16.47
N PRO A 215 -6.41 -20.90 16.10
CA PRO A 215 -5.16 -21.03 15.35
C PRO A 215 -5.36 -20.63 13.88
N ILE A 216 -4.29 -20.31 13.16
CA ILE A 216 -4.37 -19.84 11.75
C ILE A 216 -5.12 -20.82 10.83
N GLN A 217 -5.06 -22.12 11.12
CA GLN A 217 -5.74 -23.18 10.38
C GLN A 217 -7.27 -23.03 10.37
N PHE A 218 -7.86 -22.46 11.42
CA PHE A 218 -9.30 -22.22 11.52
C PHE A 218 -9.83 -21.25 10.44
N PHE A 219 -8.95 -20.40 9.92
CA PHE A 219 -9.30 -19.35 8.96
C PHE A 219 -9.14 -19.80 7.51
N GLN A 220 -8.68 -21.02 7.24
CA GLN A 220 -8.49 -21.53 5.89
C GLN A 220 -9.82 -21.67 5.13
N ARG A 221 -9.76 -21.50 3.82
CA ARG A 221 -10.90 -21.72 2.94
C ARG A 221 -11.27 -23.20 2.90
N ASN A 222 -12.55 -23.48 2.69
CA ASN A 222 -12.99 -24.78 2.22
C ASN A 222 -13.13 -24.74 0.70
N ASP A 223 -12.14 -25.23 -0.04
CA ASP A 223 -12.09 -25.13 -1.50
C ASP A 223 -13.26 -25.82 -2.21
N SER A 224 -13.81 -26.89 -1.61
CA SER A 224 -14.96 -27.59 -2.17
C SER A 224 -16.25 -26.78 -2.04
N LYS A 225 -16.34 -25.90 -1.02
CA LYS A 225 -17.52 -25.07 -0.71
C LYS A 225 -17.08 -23.72 -0.09
N PRO A 226 -16.50 -22.79 -0.87
CA PRO A 226 -15.91 -21.56 -0.33
C PRO A 226 -16.88 -20.70 0.48
N LEU A 227 -18.16 -20.66 0.09
CA LEU A 227 -19.22 -19.88 0.76
C LEU A 227 -19.89 -20.61 1.93
N THR A 228 -19.37 -21.76 2.38
CA THR A 228 -20.03 -22.52 3.45
C THR A 228 -20.01 -21.75 4.77
N LEU A 229 -21.20 -21.52 5.32
CA LEU A 229 -21.40 -20.80 6.58
C LEU A 229 -20.87 -21.57 7.80
N SER A 230 -20.52 -22.85 7.64
CA SER A 230 -19.88 -23.66 8.68
C SER A 230 -18.44 -23.23 8.99
N THR A 231 -17.77 -22.53 8.07
CA THR A 231 -16.37 -22.08 8.24
C THR A 231 -16.28 -20.60 8.49
N ASN A 232 -15.24 -20.14 9.19
CA ASN A 232 -14.99 -18.71 9.37
C ASN A 232 -14.82 -18.00 8.02
N TYR A 233 -13.98 -18.56 7.14
CA TYR A 233 -13.73 -18.04 5.82
C TYR A 233 -15.03 -17.86 5.02
N GLY A 234 -15.86 -18.90 4.95
CA GLY A 234 -17.08 -18.85 4.15
C GLY A 234 -18.13 -17.88 4.69
N ARG A 235 -18.21 -17.67 6.01
CA ARG A 235 -19.08 -16.62 6.58
C ARG A 235 -18.62 -15.22 6.20
N LEU A 236 -17.32 -14.97 6.26
CA LEU A 236 -16.74 -13.68 5.86
C LEU A 236 -16.96 -13.45 4.35
N LEU A 237 -16.64 -14.44 3.52
CA LEU A 237 -16.84 -14.35 2.07
C LEU A 237 -18.31 -14.14 1.69
N GLN A 238 -19.24 -14.87 2.32
CA GLN A 238 -20.67 -14.69 2.10
C GLN A 238 -21.14 -13.27 2.45
N ARG A 239 -20.61 -12.67 3.53
CA ARG A 239 -20.90 -11.26 3.87
C ARG A 239 -20.41 -10.32 2.78
N VAL A 240 -19.15 -10.42 2.37
CA VAL A 240 -18.59 -9.55 1.32
C VAL A 240 -19.35 -9.71 -0.01
N HIS A 241 -19.68 -10.96 -0.39
CA HIS A 241 -20.51 -11.28 -1.55
C HIS A 241 -21.90 -10.65 -1.46
N SER A 242 -22.56 -10.76 -0.31
CA SER A 242 -23.89 -10.15 -0.06
C SER A 242 -23.84 -8.61 -0.09
N GLY A 243 -22.69 -8.02 0.22
CA GLY A 243 -22.41 -6.60 0.09
C GLY A 243 -22.11 -6.14 -1.34
N ARG A 244 -21.85 -7.09 -2.26
CA ARG A 244 -21.37 -6.85 -3.64
C ARG A 244 -20.03 -6.11 -3.67
N LEU A 245 -19.11 -6.48 -2.79
CA LEU A 245 -17.80 -5.84 -2.64
C LEU A 245 -16.61 -6.79 -2.85
N THR A 246 -16.82 -8.01 -3.36
CA THR A 246 -15.73 -8.97 -3.61
C THR A 246 -14.68 -8.40 -4.58
N GLN A 247 -15.12 -7.56 -5.53
CA GLN A 247 -14.27 -6.87 -6.49
C GLN A 247 -13.80 -5.48 -6.01
N ASN A 248 -13.90 -5.19 -4.71
CA ASN A 248 -13.64 -3.86 -4.17
C ASN A 248 -12.91 -3.87 -2.82
N ILE A 249 -12.49 -5.04 -2.32
CA ILE A 249 -11.64 -5.13 -1.13
C ILE A 249 -10.24 -4.65 -1.50
N ARG A 250 -9.81 -3.54 -0.93
CA ARG A 250 -8.50 -2.94 -1.22
C ARG A 250 -7.36 -3.54 -0.43
N ALA A 251 -7.63 -3.97 0.80
CA ALA A 251 -6.64 -4.62 1.64
C ALA A 251 -7.27 -5.53 2.69
N ILE A 252 -6.46 -6.49 3.15
CA ILE A 252 -6.75 -7.35 4.29
C ILE A 252 -5.75 -7.06 5.40
N LEU A 253 -6.27 -6.86 6.60
CA LEU A 253 -5.50 -6.61 7.82
C LEU A 253 -5.58 -7.86 8.72
N TRP A 254 -4.42 -8.34 9.16
CA TRP A 254 -4.27 -9.61 9.86
C TRP A 254 -3.55 -9.43 11.20
N HIS A 255 -4.22 -9.82 12.29
CA HIS A 255 -3.59 -9.92 13.60
C HIS A 255 -3.87 -11.29 14.23
N GLN A 256 -2.88 -12.18 14.14
CA GLN A 256 -2.97 -13.53 14.67
C GLN A 256 -1.57 -14.10 14.88
N GLY A 257 -1.47 -15.06 15.79
CA GLY A 257 -0.28 -15.89 15.93
C GLY A 257 -0.06 -16.39 17.35
N GLU A 258 -0.67 -15.73 18.34
CA GLU A 258 -0.49 -16.06 19.75
C GLU A 258 -0.93 -17.50 20.05
N TYR A 259 -2.04 -17.97 19.44
CA TYR A 259 -2.46 -19.37 19.61
C TYR A 259 -1.40 -20.34 19.07
N ASN A 260 -0.87 -20.10 17.88
CA ASN A 260 0.15 -20.96 17.26
C ASN A 260 1.53 -20.88 17.95
N ALA A 261 1.69 -20.01 18.95
CA ALA A 261 2.85 -19.94 19.82
C ALA A 261 2.65 -20.70 21.15
N LEU A 262 1.43 -21.17 21.46
CA LEU A 262 1.19 -21.99 22.64
C LEU A 262 1.83 -23.39 22.46
N PRO A 263 2.32 -24.02 23.53
CA PRO A 263 2.97 -25.33 23.47
C PRO A 263 1.93 -26.47 23.39
N ASP A 264 1.10 -26.46 22.34
CA ASP A 264 0.08 -27.48 22.07
C ASP A 264 0.20 -28.09 20.66
N SER A 265 -0.75 -28.94 20.27
CA SER A 265 -0.74 -29.61 18.96
C SER A 265 -0.90 -28.67 17.76
N ASN A 266 -1.20 -27.39 17.96
CA ASN A 266 -1.33 -26.37 16.93
C ASN A 266 -0.10 -25.43 16.87
N SER A 267 0.93 -25.67 17.69
CA SER A 267 2.18 -24.94 17.61
C SER A 267 2.79 -25.08 16.22
N LEU A 268 3.25 -23.98 15.64
CA LEU A 268 3.87 -23.99 14.31
C LEU A 268 5.33 -23.50 14.36
N SER A 269 6.16 -24.07 13.48
CA SER A 269 7.46 -23.51 13.13
C SER A 269 7.31 -22.24 12.27
N ILE A 270 8.44 -21.57 12.04
CA ILE A 270 8.50 -20.36 11.19
C ILE A 270 7.97 -20.66 9.78
N ASP A 271 8.44 -21.75 9.16
CA ASP A 271 8.08 -22.10 7.79
C ASP A 271 6.64 -22.60 7.67
N GLU A 272 6.15 -23.36 8.66
CA GLU A 272 4.76 -23.82 8.66
C GLU A 272 3.78 -22.65 8.79
N TYR A 273 4.03 -21.70 9.71
CA TYR A 273 3.17 -20.52 9.85
C TYR A 273 3.12 -19.71 8.55
N LYS A 274 4.29 -19.44 7.94
CA LYS A 274 4.36 -18.75 6.64
C LYS A 274 3.62 -19.52 5.54
N SER A 275 3.75 -20.85 5.51
CA SER A 275 3.08 -21.69 4.51
C SER A 275 1.56 -21.58 4.61
N VAL A 276 1.00 -21.71 5.81
CA VAL A 276 -0.45 -21.61 6.04
C VAL A 276 -0.96 -20.19 5.76
N PHE A 277 -0.20 -19.15 6.11
CA PHE A 277 -0.57 -17.78 5.76
C PHE A 277 -0.55 -17.54 4.25
N ARG A 278 0.46 -18.04 3.52
CA ARG A 278 0.53 -17.89 2.06
C ARG A 278 -0.59 -18.64 1.33
N ALA A 279 -1.01 -19.80 1.83
CA ALA A 279 -2.20 -20.48 1.31
C ALA A 279 -3.45 -19.60 1.46
N LEU A 280 -3.66 -19.03 2.64
CA LEU A 280 -4.76 -18.11 2.91
C LEU A 280 -4.70 -16.85 2.03
N MET A 281 -3.51 -16.30 1.83
CA MET A 281 -3.25 -15.16 0.96
C MET A 281 -3.62 -15.48 -0.49
N SER A 282 -3.29 -16.68 -0.97
CA SER A 282 -3.67 -17.16 -2.31
C SER A 282 -5.19 -17.25 -2.46
N ASP A 283 -5.89 -17.84 -1.48
CA ASP A 283 -7.35 -17.94 -1.49
C ASP A 283 -8.01 -16.56 -1.50
N TRP A 284 -7.50 -15.62 -0.68
CA TRP A 284 -7.99 -14.25 -0.66
C TRP A 284 -7.78 -13.52 -1.99
N LEU A 285 -6.65 -13.71 -2.67
CA LEU A 285 -6.40 -13.09 -3.97
C LEU A 285 -7.31 -13.65 -5.06
N GLU A 286 -7.72 -14.91 -4.95
CA GLU A 286 -8.71 -15.52 -5.86
C GLU A 286 -10.11 -14.93 -5.62
N ASP A 287 -10.55 -14.87 -4.36
CA ASP A 287 -11.90 -14.41 -4.01
C ASP A 287 -12.05 -12.88 -4.03
N TYR A 288 -10.94 -12.16 -3.86
CA TYR A 288 -10.86 -10.70 -3.79
C TYR A 288 -9.73 -10.15 -4.70
N PRO A 289 -9.93 -10.13 -6.02
CA PRO A 289 -8.85 -9.83 -6.98
C PRO A 289 -8.39 -8.37 -6.98
N SER A 290 -9.05 -7.48 -6.23
CA SER A 290 -8.71 -6.05 -6.14
C SER A 290 -7.83 -5.70 -4.94
N ILE A 291 -7.37 -6.70 -4.18
CA ILE A 291 -6.44 -6.47 -3.07
C ILE A 291 -5.13 -5.89 -3.61
N GLU A 292 -4.72 -4.75 -3.04
CA GLU A 292 -3.46 -4.08 -3.36
C GLU A 292 -2.40 -4.32 -2.28
N LYS A 293 -2.83 -4.63 -1.05
CA LYS A 293 -1.91 -4.82 0.08
C LYS A 293 -2.47 -5.74 1.17
N PHE A 294 -1.58 -6.46 1.83
CA PHE A 294 -1.81 -7.15 3.09
C PHE A 294 -1.07 -6.43 4.21
N TYR A 295 -1.74 -6.16 5.32
CA TYR A 295 -1.11 -5.60 6.50
C TYR A 295 -1.14 -6.63 7.63
N VAL A 296 0.02 -7.00 8.14
CA VAL A 296 0.16 -7.97 9.24
C VAL A 296 0.68 -7.26 10.48
N PHE A 297 0.18 -7.64 11.65
CA PHE A 297 0.70 -7.17 12.94
C PHE A 297 1.65 -8.22 13.51
N GLN A 298 2.89 -7.84 13.83
CA GLN A 298 3.78 -8.71 14.60
C GLN A 298 3.27 -8.74 16.05
N ILE A 299 2.92 -9.93 16.52
CA ILE A 299 2.39 -10.16 17.88
C ILE A 299 3.41 -9.78 18.97
N ARG A 300 2.91 -9.54 20.18
CA ARG A 300 3.69 -9.13 21.36
C ARG A 300 3.88 -10.29 22.36
N ASN A 301 4.97 -10.26 23.14
CA ASN A 301 5.17 -11.21 24.25
C ASN A 301 4.02 -11.13 25.26
N GLY A 302 3.44 -12.28 25.60
CA GLY A 302 2.28 -12.38 26.50
C GLY A 302 1.43 -13.60 26.14
N CYS A 303 0.13 -13.54 26.48
CA CYS A 303 -0.87 -14.57 26.15
C CYS A 303 -0.50 -15.99 26.61
N ALA A 304 0.25 -16.11 27.71
CA ALA A 304 0.83 -17.38 28.20
C ALA A 304 1.75 -18.11 27.20
N CYS A 305 2.19 -17.44 26.13
CA CYS A 305 3.10 -18.03 25.15
C CYS A 305 4.55 -18.01 25.68
N PRO A 306 5.27 -19.14 25.62
CA PRO A 306 6.71 -19.18 25.90
C PRO A 306 7.50 -18.30 24.93
N VAL A 307 8.55 -17.61 25.42
CA VAL A 307 9.40 -16.72 24.61
C VAL A 307 9.98 -17.44 23.39
N ASP A 308 10.48 -18.66 23.58
CA ASP A 308 11.10 -19.47 22.52
C ASP A 308 10.12 -19.89 21.41
N SER A 309 8.82 -19.94 21.70
CA SER A 309 7.78 -20.26 20.73
C SER A 309 7.26 -19.00 20.04
N ILE A 310 6.96 -17.95 20.81
CA ILE A 310 6.37 -16.73 20.25
C ILE A 310 7.34 -15.98 19.34
N ILE A 311 8.65 -15.99 19.65
CA ILE A 311 9.66 -15.33 18.81
C ILE A 311 9.75 -15.95 17.40
N LYS A 312 9.43 -17.24 17.25
CA LYS A 312 9.36 -17.90 15.94
C LYS A 312 8.17 -17.39 15.13
N ILE A 313 7.01 -17.22 15.75
CA ILE A 313 5.84 -16.65 15.08
C ILE A 313 6.07 -15.17 14.73
N LYS A 314 6.72 -14.40 15.61
CA LYS A 314 7.14 -13.02 15.31
C LYS A 314 8.08 -12.96 14.10
N GLU A 315 9.05 -13.87 14.02
CA GLU A 315 9.96 -13.99 12.88
C GLU A 315 9.22 -14.36 11.60
N ALA A 316 8.27 -15.31 11.66
CA ALA A 316 7.43 -15.66 10.52
C ALA A 316 6.67 -14.43 9.97
N LEU A 317 6.03 -13.65 10.85
CA LEU A 317 5.32 -12.42 10.48
C LEU A 317 6.27 -11.35 9.90
N ARG A 318 7.51 -11.25 10.41
CA ARG A 318 8.53 -10.35 9.88
C ARG A 318 9.00 -10.76 8.48
N GLU A 319 9.21 -12.06 8.27
CA GLU A 319 9.67 -12.63 7.00
C GLU A 319 8.57 -12.63 5.92
N LEU A 320 7.29 -12.68 6.29
CA LEU A 320 6.19 -12.49 5.35
C LEU A 320 6.29 -11.13 4.64
N ALA A 321 6.76 -10.09 5.34
CA ALA A 321 7.00 -8.76 4.76
C ALA A 321 8.28 -8.64 3.90
N GLN A 322 8.86 -9.76 3.48
CA GLN A 322 9.76 -9.79 2.31
C GLN A 322 8.96 -9.83 1.01
N ASP A 323 7.70 -10.27 1.06
CA ASP A 323 6.78 -10.11 -0.06
C ASP A 323 6.37 -8.64 -0.18
N SER A 324 6.52 -8.07 -1.38
CA SER A 324 6.18 -6.68 -1.67
C SER A 324 4.69 -6.35 -1.42
N MET A 325 3.79 -7.33 -1.43
CA MET A 325 2.37 -7.13 -1.12
C MET A 325 2.10 -7.08 0.39
N VAL A 326 3.05 -7.50 1.24
CA VAL A 326 2.86 -7.59 2.69
C VAL A 326 3.62 -6.46 3.39
N SER A 327 2.95 -5.75 4.30
CA SER A 327 3.58 -4.80 5.21
C SER A 327 3.32 -5.21 6.65
N VAL A 328 4.36 -5.19 7.47
CA VAL A 328 4.32 -5.60 8.87
C VAL A 328 4.38 -4.38 9.80
N MET A 329 3.51 -4.38 10.81
CA MET A 329 3.49 -3.36 11.87
C MET A 329 3.83 -4.00 13.21
N SER A 330 4.67 -3.34 14.00
CA SER A 330 4.98 -3.78 15.37
C SER A 330 3.84 -3.40 16.31
N THR A 331 3.58 -4.27 17.28
CA THR A 331 2.65 -4.02 18.41
C THR A 331 3.39 -3.99 19.76
N SER A 332 4.71 -3.99 19.69
CA SER A 332 5.56 -4.21 20.86
C SER A 332 5.68 -2.97 21.74
N ALA A 333 5.36 -1.79 21.21
CA ALA A 333 5.43 -0.52 21.93
C ALA A 333 4.22 -0.24 22.83
N GLU A 334 3.23 -1.12 22.77
CA GLU A 334 1.92 -0.96 23.35
C GLU A 334 1.77 -1.93 24.53
N PRO A 335 1.34 -1.46 25.71
CA PRO A 335 1.17 -2.33 26.87
C PRO A 335 -0.07 -3.22 26.70
N HIS A 336 0.04 -4.47 27.17
CA HIS A 336 -1.14 -5.30 27.43
C HIS A 336 -1.90 -4.76 28.64
N ASN A 337 -3.18 -5.12 28.72
CA ASN A 337 -3.99 -5.02 29.92
C ASN A 337 -3.48 -5.99 31.00
N SER A 338 -4.16 -6.00 32.14
CA SER A 338 -3.85 -6.89 33.26
C SER A 338 -3.94 -8.38 32.93
N ASP A 339 -4.59 -8.75 31.81
CA ASP A 339 -4.64 -10.14 31.32
C ASP A 339 -3.35 -10.59 30.60
N ASN A 340 -2.39 -9.67 30.43
CA ASN A 340 -1.12 -9.88 29.74
C ASN A 340 -1.28 -10.42 28.31
N CYS A 341 -2.39 -10.10 27.62
CA CYS A 341 -2.64 -10.60 26.27
C CYS A 341 -3.31 -9.61 25.33
N HIS A 342 -4.29 -8.84 25.83
CA HIS A 342 -5.06 -7.91 25.00
C HIS A 342 -4.69 -6.48 25.32
N PHE A 343 -4.97 -5.57 24.39
CA PHE A 343 -4.63 -4.15 24.53
C PHE A 343 -5.83 -3.32 25.02
N GLY A 344 -5.54 -2.23 25.73
CA GLY A 344 -6.52 -1.20 26.04
C GLY A 344 -6.71 -0.26 24.84
N TYR A 345 -7.83 0.45 24.76
CA TYR A 345 -8.07 1.37 23.64
C TYR A 345 -7.06 2.53 23.63
N GLU A 346 -7.02 3.34 24.68
CA GLU A 346 -6.15 4.53 24.72
C GLU A 346 -4.66 4.18 24.78
N THR A 347 -4.33 3.05 25.40
CA THR A 347 -2.93 2.64 25.59
C THR A 347 -2.36 1.85 24.42
N GLY A 348 -3.19 1.13 23.64
CA GLY A 348 -2.72 0.25 22.56
C GLY A 348 -3.55 0.35 21.28
N TYR A 349 -4.81 -0.10 21.26
CA TYR A 349 -5.58 -0.22 20.01
C TYR A 349 -5.77 1.10 19.25
N LYS A 350 -5.80 2.25 19.92
CA LYS A 350 -5.80 3.56 19.25
C LYS A 350 -4.52 3.76 18.43
N ARG A 351 -3.36 3.40 18.99
CA ARG A 351 -2.06 3.43 18.28
C ARG A 351 -2.00 2.41 17.16
N PHE A 352 -2.61 1.24 17.30
CA PHE A 352 -2.71 0.27 16.19
C PHE A 352 -3.42 0.90 14.99
N GLY A 353 -4.57 1.53 15.24
CA GLY A 353 -5.34 2.23 14.21
C GLY A 353 -4.57 3.39 13.57
N ASP A 354 -3.87 4.18 14.38
CA ASP A 354 -3.02 5.29 13.89
C ASP A 354 -1.85 4.78 13.03
N ASN A 355 -1.14 3.76 13.50
CA ASN A 355 0.04 3.21 12.85
C ASN A 355 -0.31 2.52 11.53
N ILE A 356 -1.37 1.70 11.51
CA ILE A 356 -1.78 1.01 10.29
C ILE A 356 -2.33 1.99 9.24
N TYR A 357 -3.04 3.03 9.68
CA TYR A 357 -3.47 4.10 8.78
C TYR A 357 -2.28 4.82 8.12
N ARG A 358 -1.15 5.01 8.80
CA ARG A 358 0.06 5.60 8.18
C ARG A 358 0.58 4.76 7.00
N LEU A 359 0.57 3.43 7.12
CA LEU A 359 0.95 2.53 6.03
C LEU A 359 -0.09 2.57 4.89
N ILE A 360 -1.38 2.48 5.22
CA ILE A 360 -2.48 2.58 4.25
C ILE A 360 -2.43 3.90 3.49
N LYS A 361 -2.18 5.01 4.18
CA LYS A 361 -2.05 6.34 3.60
C LYS A 361 -0.94 6.41 2.56
N ARG A 362 0.21 5.80 2.85
CA ARG A 362 1.32 5.68 1.89
C ARG A 362 0.92 4.79 0.71
N ASP A 363 0.50 3.57 1.00
CA ASP A 363 0.40 2.49 0.01
C ASP A 363 -0.82 2.64 -0.89
N LEU A 364 -1.95 3.11 -0.35
CA LEU A 364 -3.24 3.09 -1.04
C LEU A 364 -3.74 4.48 -1.45
N TYR A 365 -3.18 5.54 -0.87
CA TYR A 365 -3.54 6.94 -1.15
C TYR A 365 -2.34 7.77 -1.63
N GLY A 366 -1.13 7.19 -1.72
CA GLY A 366 0.05 7.84 -2.30
C GLY A 366 0.64 8.98 -1.46
N ILE A 367 0.23 9.13 -0.20
CA ILE A 367 0.69 10.23 0.67
C ILE A 367 1.78 9.71 1.61
N ASN A 368 3.02 10.09 1.32
CA ASN A 368 4.20 9.67 2.07
C ASN A 368 4.37 10.44 3.39
N SER A 369 4.97 9.78 4.38
CA SER A 369 5.40 10.37 5.65
C SER A 369 6.63 9.62 6.17
N SER A 370 7.48 10.30 6.95
CA SER A 370 8.70 9.71 7.52
C SER A 370 8.42 8.84 8.75
N ASN A 371 9.28 7.85 9.03
CA ASN A 371 9.24 7.03 10.25
C ASN A 371 7.92 6.25 10.44
N ILE A 372 7.28 5.80 9.36
CA ILE A 372 5.98 5.10 9.44
C ILE A 372 6.09 3.58 9.46
N ASN A 373 7.22 3.03 9.02
CA ASN A 373 7.48 1.60 9.05
C ASN A 373 7.95 1.21 10.46
N ALA A 374 7.63 -0.03 10.86
CA ALA A 374 8.28 -0.61 12.03
C ALA A 374 9.76 -0.87 11.70
N PRO A 375 10.72 -0.39 12.50
CA PRO A 375 12.14 -0.62 12.22
C PRO A 375 12.43 -2.11 12.05
N ASN A 376 12.85 -2.50 10.86
CA ASN A 376 13.07 -3.90 10.50
C ASN A 376 14.55 -4.10 10.17
N VAL A 377 15.20 -5.05 10.85
CA VAL A 377 16.60 -5.35 10.59
C VAL A 377 16.80 -5.88 9.17
N LYS A 378 17.76 -5.29 8.47
CA LYS A 378 18.24 -5.75 7.15
C LYS A 378 19.54 -6.54 7.30
N PHE A 379 20.45 -6.07 8.15
CA PHE A 379 21.74 -6.71 8.40
C PHE A 379 22.15 -6.62 9.86
N VAL A 380 22.95 -7.60 10.28
CA VAL A 380 23.68 -7.57 11.56
C VAL A 380 25.14 -7.85 11.27
N GLU A 381 26.00 -6.92 11.71
CA GLU A 381 27.45 -6.96 11.50
C GLU A 381 28.19 -7.04 12.83
N LEU A 382 29.25 -7.85 12.93
CA LEU A 382 30.18 -7.84 14.06
C LEU A 382 31.51 -7.22 13.64
N ASN A 383 31.92 -6.09 14.21
CA ASN A 383 33.18 -5.45 13.84
C ASN A 383 34.43 -6.38 13.98
N SER A 384 35.54 -5.98 13.37
CA SER A 384 36.73 -6.84 13.23
C SER A 384 37.38 -7.28 14.54
N ASP A 385 37.30 -6.45 15.59
CA ASP A 385 37.82 -6.80 16.92
C ASP A 385 36.83 -7.62 17.77
N GLY A 386 35.61 -7.86 17.26
CA GLY A 386 34.57 -8.60 17.93
C GLY A 386 33.92 -7.87 19.11
N MET A 387 34.14 -6.57 19.30
CA MET A 387 33.66 -5.77 20.44
C MET A 387 32.35 -5.02 20.17
N MET A 388 31.85 -4.98 18.93
CA MET A 388 30.67 -4.21 18.57
C MET A 388 29.81 -4.92 17.53
N VAL A 389 28.53 -5.07 17.84
CA VAL A 389 27.51 -5.53 16.90
C VAL A 389 26.73 -4.32 16.37
N THR A 390 26.58 -4.21 15.05
CA THR A 390 25.82 -3.16 14.38
C THR A 390 24.61 -3.75 13.68
N LEU A 391 23.41 -3.31 14.03
CA LEU A 391 22.19 -3.61 13.30
C LEU A 391 21.93 -2.47 12.31
N ILE A 392 21.62 -2.82 11.08
CA ILE A 392 21.27 -1.89 10.02
C ILE A 392 19.80 -2.14 9.66
N MET A 393 18.93 -1.16 9.89
CA MET A 393 17.51 -1.27 9.57
C MET A 393 17.24 -0.96 8.09
N LYS A 394 16.18 -1.55 7.54
CA LYS A 394 15.77 -1.43 6.12
C LYS A 394 15.51 0.02 5.69
N ASP A 395 14.86 0.80 6.55
CA ASP A 395 14.44 2.17 6.23
C ASP A 395 15.57 3.18 6.50
N ILE A 396 16.30 3.59 5.47
CA ILE A 396 17.45 4.51 5.63
C ILE A 396 17.06 5.90 6.14
N GLY A 397 15.82 6.32 5.88
CA GLY A 397 15.28 7.61 6.32
C GLY A 397 14.83 7.61 7.79
N ASP A 398 14.82 6.45 8.44
CA ASP A 398 14.38 6.36 9.84
C ASP A 398 15.44 6.92 10.79
N SER A 399 14.94 7.55 11.85
CA SER A 399 15.73 7.95 13.00
C SER A 399 15.28 7.14 14.21
N LEU A 400 16.19 6.34 14.73
CA LEU A 400 15.94 5.43 15.83
C LEU A 400 16.35 6.05 17.17
N THR A 401 15.61 5.69 18.21
CA THR A 401 15.90 6.03 19.60
C THR A 401 16.24 4.75 20.35
N TRP A 402 17.36 4.77 21.06
CA TRP A 402 17.73 3.72 22.01
C TRP A 402 17.16 4.07 23.38
N VAL A 403 16.58 3.09 24.08
CA VAL A 403 16.13 3.25 25.46
C VAL A 403 16.98 2.33 26.34
N PRO A 404 17.68 2.84 27.37
CA PRO A 404 18.48 2.01 28.27
C PRO A 404 17.65 0.88 28.91
N GLY A 405 18.22 -0.32 28.95
CA GLY A 405 17.58 -1.57 29.34
C GLY A 405 17.15 -2.44 28.17
N SER A 406 17.06 -1.89 26.95
CA SER A 406 16.79 -2.68 25.73
C SER A 406 17.84 -3.75 25.45
N GLU A 407 19.04 -3.63 26.03
CA GLU A 407 20.08 -4.64 25.95
C GLU A 407 19.65 -6.02 26.47
N ALA A 408 18.70 -6.08 27.41
CA ALA A 408 18.24 -7.34 28.01
C ALA A 408 17.41 -8.21 27.05
N ASP A 409 16.93 -7.63 25.95
CA ASP A 409 16.11 -8.32 24.95
C ASP A 409 16.92 -9.03 23.88
N PHE A 410 18.23 -8.81 23.84
CA PHE A 410 19.11 -9.42 22.85
C PHE A 410 19.65 -10.77 23.32
N SER A 411 19.67 -11.75 22.44
CA SER A 411 20.29 -13.06 22.71
C SER A 411 21.28 -13.42 21.61
N PHE A 412 22.48 -13.80 22.02
CA PHE A 412 23.56 -14.18 21.13
C PHE A 412 23.64 -15.70 20.91
N PHE A 413 24.17 -16.09 19.75
CA PHE A 413 24.44 -17.49 19.41
C PHE A 413 25.89 -17.65 18.95
N GLY A 414 26.50 -18.81 19.23
CA GLY A 414 27.91 -19.10 18.92
C GLY A 414 28.90 -18.63 19.99
N ALA A 415 28.60 -17.51 20.65
CA ALA A 415 29.27 -17.00 21.83
C ALA A 415 28.27 -16.29 22.75
N SER A 416 28.66 -15.97 23.99
CA SER A 416 27.78 -15.38 25.01
C SER A 416 28.36 -14.10 25.63
N PRO A 417 28.69 -13.06 24.85
CA PRO A 417 29.06 -11.76 25.41
C PRO A 417 27.84 -11.09 26.06
N SER A 418 28.11 -10.06 26.86
CA SER A 418 27.08 -9.16 27.40
C SER A 418 27.17 -7.80 26.70
N ILE A 419 26.02 -7.17 26.46
CA ILE A 419 25.98 -5.80 25.94
C ILE A 419 26.20 -4.84 27.12
N THR A 420 27.17 -3.95 26.97
CA THR A 420 27.51 -2.91 27.97
C THR A 420 26.87 -1.57 27.66
N ASN A 421 26.59 -1.31 26.39
CA ASN A 421 25.96 -0.08 25.94
C ASN A 421 25.27 -0.30 24.59
N GLY A 422 24.18 0.43 24.36
CA GLY A 422 23.53 0.52 23.05
C GLY A 422 23.32 1.98 22.67
N VAL A 423 23.53 2.30 21.39
CA VAL A 423 23.27 3.65 20.85
C VAL A 423 22.65 3.56 19.46
N CYS A 424 21.74 4.47 19.17
CA CYS A 424 21.16 4.62 17.83
C CYS A 424 21.81 5.79 17.09
N SER A 425 22.04 5.64 15.79
CA SER A 425 22.34 6.76 14.90
C SER A 425 21.69 6.51 13.55
N ARG A 426 20.76 7.40 13.17
CA ARG A 426 19.89 7.23 11.99
C ARG A 426 19.17 5.87 12.04
N ASN A 427 19.31 5.07 10.99
CA ASN A 427 18.72 3.73 10.84
C ASN A 427 19.60 2.60 11.42
N ARG A 428 20.59 2.92 12.26
CA ARG A 428 21.52 1.93 12.82
C ARG A 428 21.45 1.87 14.34
N VAL A 429 21.64 0.67 14.88
CA VAL A 429 21.79 0.40 16.31
C VAL A 429 23.16 -0.22 16.52
N TYR A 430 23.95 0.35 17.43
CA TYR A 430 25.27 -0.13 17.79
C TYR A 430 25.22 -0.69 19.20
N LEU A 431 25.70 -1.92 19.37
CA LEU A 431 25.75 -2.65 20.63
C LEU A 431 27.21 -2.89 20.99
N THR A 432 27.69 -2.27 22.05
CA THR A 432 29.05 -2.48 22.57
C THR A 432 29.07 -3.71 23.47
N LEU A 433 29.97 -4.64 23.20
CA LEU A 433 30.14 -5.88 23.95
C LEU A 433 31.19 -5.72 25.05
N ASN A 434 31.04 -6.45 26.14
CA ASN A 434 32.02 -6.46 27.25
C ASN A 434 33.33 -7.17 26.89
N THR A 435 33.30 -8.08 25.93
CA THR A 435 34.44 -8.88 25.49
C THR A 435 34.36 -9.14 24.00
N SER A 436 35.52 -9.45 23.39
CA SER A 436 35.61 -9.82 21.98
C SER A 436 34.88 -11.14 21.74
N ALA A 437 33.96 -11.15 20.77
CA ALA A 437 33.07 -12.26 20.50
C ALA A 437 33.10 -12.69 19.02
N THR A 438 34.28 -12.89 18.46
CA THR A 438 34.49 -13.29 17.04
C THR A 438 33.82 -14.60 16.63
N GLY A 439 33.43 -15.44 17.60
CA GLY A 439 32.66 -16.68 17.38
C GLY A 439 31.15 -16.51 17.30
N LEU A 440 30.62 -15.27 17.35
CA LEU A 440 29.18 -15.04 17.20
C LEU A 440 28.68 -15.43 15.81
N THR A 441 27.54 -16.11 15.77
CA THR A 441 26.92 -16.60 14.52
C THR A 441 25.56 -15.98 14.23
N ALA A 442 24.80 -15.61 15.27
CA ALA A 442 23.48 -15.02 15.12
C ALA A 442 23.09 -14.15 16.32
N LEU A 443 22.06 -13.33 16.12
CA LEU A 443 21.42 -12.46 17.11
C LEU A 443 19.91 -12.66 17.08
N SER A 444 19.26 -12.67 18.24
CA SER A 444 17.82 -12.43 18.35
C SER A 444 17.56 -11.10 19.06
N TYR A 445 16.46 -10.44 18.72
CA TYR A 445 15.85 -9.37 19.50
C TYR A 445 14.45 -9.85 19.92
N ASN A 446 14.30 -10.27 21.18
CA ASN A 446 13.13 -11.03 21.65
C ASN A 446 11.98 -10.14 22.12
N GLY A 447 12.31 -8.92 22.55
CA GLY A 447 11.42 -7.99 23.21
C GLY A 447 11.20 -8.30 24.69
N HIS A 448 10.89 -7.26 25.45
CA HIS A 448 10.62 -7.41 26.86
C HIS A 448 9.38 -8.26 27.14
N LEU A 449 9.43 -8.98 28.26
CA LEU A 449 8.28 -9.64 28.85
C LEU A 449 7.45 -8.64 29.65
N ASN A 450 6.13 -8.67 29.50
CA ASN A 450 5.13 -7.96 30.32
C ASN A 450 5.18 -6.41 30.31
N THR A 451 6.25 -5.77 29.88
CA THR A 451 6.38 -4.31 29.78
C THR A 451 6.65 -3.87 28.34
N PRO A 452 6.02 -2.78 27.85
CA PRO A 452 6.30 -2.27 26.52
C PRO A 452 7.73 -1.73 26.42
N GLU A 453 8.25 -1.09 27.46
CA GLU A 453 9.56 -0.44 27.51
C GLU A 453 10.52 -1.19 28.45
N PRO A 454 11.85 -1.01 28.30
CA PRO A 454 12.56 -0.14 27.35
C PRO A 454 12.78 -0.72 25.94
N MET A 455 12.48 -0.01 24.85
CA MET A 455 12.66 -0.56 23.48
C MET A 455 13.40 0.34 22.48
N VAL A 456 13.91 -0.25 21.41
CA VAL A 456 14.33 0.51 20.21
C VAL A 456 13.08 0.92 19.43
N LYS A 457 12.93 2.21 19.13
CA LYS A 457 11.77 2.75 18.41
C LYS A 457 12.16 3.87 17.45
N ASN A 458 11.34 4.13 16.44
CA ASN A 458 11.51 5.30 15.58
C ASN A 458 10.87 6.57 16.18
N LEU A 459 10.99 7.70 15.49
CA LEU A 459 10.46 9.00 15.97
C LEU A 459 8.92 9.05 16.10
N ASN A 460 8.18 8.17 15.42
CA ASN A 460 6.74 8.05 15.61
C ASN A 460 6.36 7.13 16.78
N GLY A 461 7.36 6.64 17.53
CA GLY A 461 7.18 5.74 18.66
C GLY A 461 6.86 4.30 18.26
N ILE A 462 7.04 3.92 17.00
CA ILE A 462 6.83 2.54 16.53
C ILE A 462 8.04 1.71 16.94
N GLY A 463 7.81 0.66 17.73
CA GLY A 463 8.86 -0.25 18.19
C GLY A 463 9.47 -1.05 17.05
N ALA A 464 10.78 -1.33 17.14
CA ALA A 464 11.47 -2.22 16.23
C ALA A 464 10.83 -3.62 16.21
N LEU A 465 10.87 -4.27 15.06
CA LEU A 465 10.42 -5.65 14.93
C LEU A 465 11.40 -6.58 15.63
N HIS A 466 10.85 -7.55 16.34
CA HIS A 466 11.58 -8.65 16.92
C HIS A 466 11.98 -9.65 15.84
N PHE A 467 13.13 -10.29 16.02
CA PHE A 467 13.66 -11.26 15.08
C PHE A 467 14.37 -12.40 15.79
N TYR A 468 14.38 -13.57 15.15
CA TYR A 468 14.93 -14.81 15.71
C TYR A 468 16.17 -15.29 14.95
N LYS A 469 17.28 -15.51 15.66
CA LYS A 469 18.51 -16.08 15.10
C LYS A 469 18.93 -15.44 13.76
N PHE A 470 18.82 -14.12 13.67
CA PHE A 470 19.24 -13.37 12.50
C PHE A 470 20.76 -13.52 12.34
N PRO A 471 21.26 -13.97 11.18
CA PRO A 471 22.68 -14.23 11.00
C PRO A 471 23.53 -12.99 11.24
N ILE A 472 24.57 -13.15 12.07
CA ILE A 472 25.61 -12.14 12.20
C ILE A 472 26.63 -12.42 11.10
N THR A 473 26.83 -11.42 10.26
CA THR A 473 27.93 -11.41 9.32
C THR A 473 29.11 -10.72 10.00
N THR A 474 30.30 -11.29 9.94
CA THR A 474 31.49 -10.44 10.05
C THR A 474 31.46 -9.51 8.84
N PRO A 475 31.77 -8.20 8.96
CA PRO A 475 31.77 -7.26 7.86
C PRO A 475 32.81 -7.77 6.88
N ARG A 476 32.36 -8.58 5.94
CA ARG A 476 33.20 -9.15 4.91
C ARG A 476 33.72 -8.04 4.00
N TYR A 477 33.30 -6.78 4.12
CA TYR A 477 33.31 -5.86 2.99
C TYR A 477 33.94 -4.49 3.29
N ARG A 478 35.03 -4.47 4.06
CA ARG A 478 35.74 -3.23 4.39
C ARG A 478 37.20 -3.21 3.94
N ASP A 479 37.74 -4.33 3.48
CA ASP A 479 39.10 -4.43 2.96
C ASP A 479 39.13 -4.68 1.44
N SER A 480 40.30 -4.40 0.85
CA SER A 480 40.54 -4.57 -0.59
C SER A 480 40.39 -6.00 -1.08
N VAL A 481 40.78 -7.00 -0.26
CA VAL A 481 40.74 -8.42 -0.64
C VAL A 481 39.31 -8.86 -0.88
N SER A 482 38.40 -8.42 -0.01
CA SER A 482 37.03 -8.87 -0.04
C SER A 482 36.19 -8.13 -1.07
N LEU A 483 36.43 -6.84 -1.31
CA LEU A 483 35.86 -6.16 -2.46
C LEU A 483 36.27 -6.86 -3.77
N ILE A 484 37.56 -7.19 -3.91
CA ILE A 484 38.07 -7.88 -5.10
C ILE A 484 37.36 -9.24 -5.26
N SER A 485 37.14 -9.96 -4.17
CA SER A 485 36.40 -11.23 -4.17
C SER A 485 34.96 -11.07 -4.64
N ILE A 486 34.20 -10.08 -4.12
CA ILE A 486 32.83 -9.79 -4.53
C ILE A 486 32.76 -9.44 -6.01
N LEU A 487 33.62 -8.53 -6.46
CA LEU A 487 33.60 -8.07 -7.84
C LEU A 487 33.94 -9.25 -8.77
N ARG A 488 34.93 -10.08 -8.42
CA ARG A 488 35.24 -11.33 -9.15
C ARG A 488 34.09 -12.34 -9.15
N SER A 489 33.43 -12.56 -8.01
CA SER A 489 32.29 -13.49 -7.93
C SER A 489 31.08 -13.01 -8.73
N ASN A 490 31.00 -11.72 -9.01
CA ASN A 490 30.02 -11.11 -9.89
C ASN A 490 30.53 -10.93 -11.33
N ASN A 491 31.58 -11.66 -11.73
CA ASN A 491 32.21 -11.59 -13.05
C ASN A 491 32.72 -10.19 -13.45
N ILE A 492 32.98 -9.31 -12.47
CA ILE A 492 33.61 -8.00 -12.67
C ILE A 492 35.12 -8.17 -12.48
N ASN A 493 35.87 -8.20 -13.58
CA ASN A 493 37.31 -8.38 -13.54
C ASN A 493 38.05 -7.07 -13.20
N LEU A 494 38.99 -7.13 -12.25
CA LEU A 494 39.75 -5.99 -11.75
C LEU A 494 41.24 -6.10 -12.12
N PRO A 495 41.78 -5.18 -12.93
CA PRO A 495 43.20 -4.89 -13.03
C PRO A 495 43.74 -4.35 -11.71
N PRO A 496 45.06 -4.44 -11.49
CA PRO A 496 45.71 -3.99 -10.26
C PRO A 496 45.38 -2.53 -9.88
N ASP A 497 45.18 -1.66 -10.87
CA ASP A 497 45.04 -0.20 -10.68
C ASP A 497 43.58 0.27 -10.50
N SER A 498 42.62 -0.66 -10.49
CA SER A 498 41.18 -0.33 -10.37
C SER A 498 40.74 0.07 -8.95
N VAL A 499 41.59 -0.12 -7.94
CA VAL A 499 41.27 0.14 -6.53
C VAL A 499 42.33 1.05 -5.93
N SER A 500 41.93 2.23 -5.45
CA SER A 500 42.81 3.13 -4.70
C SER A 500 42.51 3.02 -3.21
N ILE A 501 43.47 2.47 -2.46
CA ILE A 501 43.40 2.28 -1.00
C ILE A 501 44.09 3.48 -0.34
N THR A 502 43.46 4.12 0.64
CA THR A 502 44.14 5.18 1.42
C THR A 502 44.51 4.68 2.82
N SER A 503 45.81 4.50 3.02
CA SER A 503 46.52 4.36 4.31
C SER A 503 46.32 3.05 5.09
N ALA A 504 47.16 2.89 6.12
CA ALA A 504 47.57 1.69 6.86
C ALA A 504 46.48 0.76 7.44
N SER A 505 45.19 1.05 7.23
CA SER A 505 44.04 0.28 7.74
C SER A 505 43.33 -0.58 6.68
N GLY A 506 43.81 -0.64 5.44
CA GLY A 506 43.26 -1.51 4.38
C GLY A 506 41.88 -1.12 3.82
N ARG A 507 41.35 0.04 4.21
CA ARG A 507 40.01 0.52 3.78
C ARG A 507 40.04 1.16 2.40
N ILE A 508 39.05 0.85 1.57
CA ILE A 508 38.93 1.38 0.21
C ILE A 508 38.16 2.69 0.26
N VAL A 509 38.79 3.75 -0.24
CA VAL A 509 38.22 5.10 -0.28
C VAL A 509 37.88 5.52 -1.71
N SER A 510 38.52 4.93 -2.71
CA SER A 510 38.19 5.17 -4.12
C SER A 510 38.20 3.87 -4.93
N LEU A 511 37.18 3.70 -5.77
CA LEU A 511 36.96 2.52 -6.60
C LEU A 511 36.69 2.93 -8.05
N ASN A 512 37.60 2.58 -8.97
CA ASN A 512 37.45 2.85 -10.40
C ASN A 512 37.08 1.58 -11.18
N LEU A 513 35.82 1.55 -11.59
CA LEU A 513 35.18 0.52 -12.39
C LEU A 513 34.75 1.04 -13.78
N ALA A 514 35.32 2.15 -14.23
CA ALA A 514 34.97 2.75 -15.51
C ALA A 514 35.45 1.90 -16.70
N HIS A 515 34.68 1.91 -17.80
CA HIS A 515 34.98 1.25 -19.08
C HIS A 515 35.01 -0.29 -19.05
N ARG A 516 34.23 -0.94 -18.17
CA ARG A 516 34.38 -2.38 -17.87
C ARG A 516 33.23 -3.27 -18.33
N ASN A 517 32.35 -2.77 -19.20
CA ASN A 517 31.17 -3.52 -19.69
C ASN A 517 30.28 -4.08 -18.57
N ILE A 518 30.29 -3.47 -17.37
CA ILE A 518 29.50 -3.92 -16.22
C ILE A 518 28.03 -3.74 -16.55
N ARG A 519 27.23 -4.78 -16.33
CA ARG A 519 25.77 -4.75 -16.54
C ARG A 519 24.98 -4.63 -15.24
N ILE A 520 25.52 -5.22 -14.18
CA ILE A 520 24.91 -5.32 -12.86
C ILE A 520 25.97 -4.92 -11.86
N ILE A 521 25.63 -4.04 -10.93
CA ILE A 521 26.46 -3.73 -9.78
C ILE A 521 25.97 -4.60 -8.61
N PRO A 522 26.84 -5.33 -7.91
CA PRO A 522 26.42 -6.13 -6.77
C PRO A 522 25.86 -5.24 -5.64
N PRO A 523 24.74 -5.63 -5.01
CA PRO A 523 24.19 -4.97 -3.82
C PRO A 523 25.23 -4.68 -2.73
N ASP A 524 26.21 -5.57 -2.56
CA ASP A 524 27.22 -5.47 -1.51
C ASP A 524 28.06 -4.18 -1.59
N ILE A 525 28.13 -3.52 -2.74
CA ILE A 525 28.86 -2.26 -2.91
C ILE A 525 28.33 -1.16 -1.99
N GLY A 526 27.03 -1.21 -1.66
CA GLY A 526 26.36 -0.26 -0.77
C GLY A 526 26.94 -0.21 0.63
N PHE A 527 27.61 -1.29 1.08
CA PHE A 527 28.11 -1.42 2.45
C PHE A 527 29.56 -0.95 2.62
N MET A 528 30.17 -0.45 1.55
CA MET A 528 31.49 0.17 1.60
C MET A 528 31.41 1.58 2.19
N ASP A 529 31.20 1.71 3.50
CA ASP A 529 31.00 3.00 4.15
C ASP A 529 32.22 3.95 4.11
N SER A 530 33.41 3.40 3.88
CA SER A 530 34.64 4.19 3.72
C SER A 530 34.82 4.73 2.30
N LEU A 531 33.99 4.29 1.35
CA LEU A 531 34.11 4.66 -0.06
C LEU A 531 33.69 6.12 -0.26
N ALA A 532 34.66 6.98 -0.57
CA ALA A 532 34.44 8.38 -0.89
C ALA A 532 34.27 8.64 -2.38
N THR A 533 34.72 7.75 -3.26
CA THR A 533 34.49 7.88 -4.71
C THR A 533 34.32 6.52 -5.39
N ILE A 534 33.33 6.41 -6.27
CA ILE A 534 33.11 5.27 -7.14
C ILE A 534 32.87 5.74 -8.58
N ASP A 535 33.69 5.25 -9.49
CA ASP A 535 33.58 5.55 -10.92
C ASP A 535 33.05 4.32 -11.67
N LEU A 536 31.84 4.42 -12.20
CA LEU A 536 31.17 3.42 -13.03
C LEU A 536 30.94 3.93 -14.45
N THR A 537 31.65 4.98 -14.85
CA THR A 537 31.51 5.62 -16.16
C THR A 537 31.74 4.62 -17.31
N ASN A 538 30.96 4.74 -18.38
CA ASN A 538 31.14 4.02 -19.62
C ASN A 538 31.00 2.48 -19.47
N ASN A 539 29.92 2.05 -18.82
CA ASN A 539 29.55 0.64 -18.64
C ASN A 539 28.21 0.32 -19.35
N GLN A 540 27.62 -0.84 -19.07
CA GLN A 540 26.36 -1.33 -19.63
C GLN A 540 25.25 -1.43 -18.56
N ILE A 541 25.31 -0.61 -17.52
CA ILE A 541 24.49 -0.73 -16.30
C ILE A 541 23.07 -0.25 -16.61
N ARG A 542 22.07 -1.10 -16.30
CA ARG A 542 20.64 -0.79 -16.52
C ARG A 542 19.90 -0.32 -15.27
N SER A 543 20.36 -0.73 -14.10
CA SER A 543 19.83 -0.28 -12.81
C SER A 543 20.94 -0.26 -11.76
N LEU A 544 20.76 0.56 -10.72
CA LEU A 544 21.59 0.51 -9.52
C LEU A 544 20.89 -0.37 -8.46
N PRO A 545 21.62 -1.14 -7.65
CA PRO A 545 21.03 -1.86 -6.53
C PRO A 545 20.47 -0.85 -5.51
N GLU A 546 19.37 -1.21 -4.82
CA GLU A 546 18.79 -0.34 -3.78
C GLU A 546 19.80 -0.05 -2.66
N GLU A 547 20.70 -0.98 -2.40
CA GLU A 547 21.76 -0.88 -1.40
C GLU A 547 22.75 0.25 -1.66
N ILE A 548 22.83 0.79 -2.88
CA ILE A 548 23.70 1.92 -3.21
C ILE A 548 23.46 3.12 -2.28
N ILE A 549 22.24 3.23 -1.73
CA ILE A 549 21.85 4.29 -0.79
C ILE A 549 22.62 4.25 0.54
N TYR A 550 23.20 3.10 0.90
CA TYR A 550 23.96 2.93 2.15
C TYR A 550 25.40 3.44 2.07
N LEU A 551 25.89 3.80 0.88
CA LEU A 551 27.17 4.49 0.73
C LEU A 551 27.14 5.80 1.52
N THR A 552 28.32 6.24 1.98
CA THR A 552 28.38 7.48 2.78
C THR A 552 27.86 8.67 1.97
N PRO A 553 27.15 9.63 2.60
CA PRO A 553 26.64 10.84 1.94
C PRO A 553 27.70 11.73 1.28
N HIS A 554 28.98 11.43 1.48
CA HIS A 554 30.11 12.16 0.88
C HIS A 554 30.70 11.43 -0.34
N ALA A 555 30.22 10.22 -0.64
CA ALA A 555 30.68 9.42 -1.76
C ALA A 555 30.33 10.09 -3.10
N GLY A 556 31.33 10.40 -3.92
CA GLY A 556 31.12 10.76 -5.32
C GLY A 556 30.82 9.51 -6.14
N LEU A 557 29.68 9.45 -6.84
CA LEU A 557 29.33 8.34 -7.72
C LEU A 557 29.20 8.85 -9.16
N MET A 558 30.05 8.32 -10.05
CA MET A 558 30.04 8.65 -11.48
C MET A 558 29.42 7.48 -12.26
N VAL A 559 28.31 7.72 -12.97
CA VAL A 559 27.59 6.67 -13.73
C VAL A 559 27.38 7.07 -15.20
N ASN A 560 28.18 8.01 -15.69
CA ASN A 560 28.08 8.52 -17.05
C ASN A 560 28.21 7.40 -18.09
N TYR A 561 27.62 7.58 -19.26
CA TYR A 561 27.66 6.67 -20.40
C TYR A 561 27.27 5.22 -20.06
N ASN A 562 26.20 5.04 -19.27
CA ASN A 562 25.54 3.77 -19.00
C ASN A 562 24.19 3.66 -19.72
N TYR A 563 23.37 2.66 -19.35
CA TYR A 563 22.08 2.33 -19.94
C TYR A 563 20.96 2.41 -18.88
N LEU A 564 21.12 3.29 -17.86
CA LEU A 564 20.25 3.30 -16.67
C LEU A 564 18.80 3.61 -17.04
N CYS A 565 17.87 2.79 -16.57
CA CYS A 565 16.45 2.94 -16.81
C CYS A 565 15.63 2.64 -15.54
N GLY A 566 14.53 3.36 -15.33
CA GLY A 566 13.60 3.09 -14.23
C GLY A 566 14.14 3.39 -12.82
N VAL A 567 15.06 4.36 -12.67
CA VAL A 567 15.49 4.82 -11.34
C VAL A 567 14.30 5.45 -10.62
N SER A 568 13.87 4.84 -9.52
CA SER A 568 12.71 5.28 -8.73
C SER A 568 12.94 5.05 -7.23
N GLY A 569 12.12 5.67 -6.39
CA GLY A 569 12.09 5.40 -4.96
C GLY A 569 13.34 5.88 -4.18
N PRO A 570 13.89 5.08 -3.25
CA PRO A 570 15.01 5.49 -2.39
C PRO A 570 16.27 5.85 -3.17
N VAL A 571 16.57 5.11 -4.25
CA VAL A 571 17.76 5.37 -5.09
C VAL A 571 17.63 6.71 -5.79
N GLU A 572 16.45 7.05 -6.31
CA GLU A 572 16.20 8.35 -6.95
C GLU A 572 16.37 9.51 -5.96
N SER A 573 15.78 9.37 -4.77
CA SER A 573 15.90 10.38 -3.70
C SER A 573 17.34 10.57 -3.25
N TRP A 574 18.08 9.45 -3.14
CA TRP A 574 19.50 9.45 -2.83
C TRP A 574 20.28 10.19 -3.92
N ILE A 575 20.12 9.86 -5.20
CA ILE A 575 20.77 10.55 -6.33
C ILE A 575 20.47 12.06 -6.36
N ASN A 576 19.20 12.43 -6.17
CA ASN A 576 18.76 13.82 -6.18
C ASN A 576 19.39 14.66 -5.05
N HIS A 577 19.72 14.03 -3.91
CA HIS A 577 20.45 14.69 -2.84
C HIS A 577 21.90 15.03 -3.24
N PHE A 578 22.58 14.18 -4.02
CA PHE A 578 23.96 14.45 -4.45
C PHE A 578 24.06 15.42 -5.63
N SER A 579 23.06 15.45 -6.52
CA SER A 579 23.03 16.38 -7.66
C SER A 579 22.99 17.84 -7.22
N GLN A 580 22.33 18.14 -6.09
CA GLN A 580 22.29 19.47 -5.48
C GLN A 580 23.67 19.95 -4.97
N ASN A 581 24.57 19.04 -4.63
CA ASN A 581 25.92 19.34 -4.15
C ASN A 581 26.97 19.54 -5.27
N LYS A 582 26.53 19.65 -6.55
CA LYS A 582 27.40 19.80 -7.74
C LYS A 582 28.46 18.70 -7.93
N ARG A 583 28.31 17.55 -7.27
CA ARG A 583 29.25 16.41 -7.36
C ARG A 583 28.82 15.32 -8.34
N TRP A 584 27.76 15.56 -9.11
CA TRP A 584 27.14 14.59 -10.02
C TRP A 584 26.81 15.23 -11.36
N GLN A 585 27.17 14.53 -12.43
CA GLN A 585 26.66 14.71 -13.79
C GLN A 585 26.25 13.31 -14.29
N ILE A 586 25.14 13.21 -15.02
CA ILE A 586 24.66 11.97 -15.64
C ILE A 586 24.53 12.23 -17.14
N GLU A 587 25.42 11.63 -17.92
CA GLU A 587 25.32 11.48 -19.36
C GLU A 587 25.00 10.00 -19.64
N GLN A 588 24.15 9.65 -20.60
CA GLN A 588 23.74 8.25 -20.87
C GLN A 588 24.14 7.83 -22.30
N ARG A 589 24.44 6.55 -22.53
CA ARG A 589 24.59 5.96 -23.88
C ARG A 589 23.20 5.63 -24.43
N LEU A 590 23.00 5.75 -25.74
CA LEU A 590 21.76 5.35 -26.43
C LEU A 590 22.13 4.48 -27.65
N ASP A 591 21.51 3.29 -27.79
CA ASP A 591 21.56 2.47 -29.00
C ASP A 591 20.14 2.04 -29.44
N SER A 592 19.99 1.44 -30.61
CA SER A 592 18.69 1.07 -31.19
C SER A 592 17.94 -0.05 -30.45
N THR A 593 18.56 -0.73 -29.48
CA THR A 593 17.95 -1.74 -28.60
C THR A 593 17.53 -1.18 -27.25
N HIS A 594 17.68 0.13 -27.07
CA HIS A 594 17.55 0.86 -25.81
C HIS A 594 16.11 1.31 -25.47
N LEU A 595 15.12 0.76 -26.17
CA LEU A 595 13.74 0.80 -25.72
C LEU A 595 13.63 -0.14 -24.53
N CYS A 596 13.67 0.43 -23.33
CA CYS A 596 13.25 -0.24 -22.12
C CYS A 596 11.90 -0.87 -22.44
N ASN A 597 11.77 -2.20 -22.31
CA ASN A 597 10.51 -2.93 -22.51
C ASN A 597 9.48 -2.38 -21.52
N ASN A 598 8.87 -1.25 -21.87
CA ASN A 598 7.62 -0.77 -21.35
C ASN A 598 6.62 -1.06 -22.45
N SER A 599 5.57 -1.77 -22.07
CA SER A 599 4.31 -1.98 -22.79
C SER A 599 3.56 -0.68 -23.13
N ALA A 600 4.28 0.44 -23.37
CA ALA A 600 3.74 1.76 -23.64
C ALA A 600 3.81 2.18 -25.11
N PHE A 601 4.44 1.36 -25.97
CA PHE A 601 4.37 1.52 -27.42
C PHE A 601 3.63 0.33 -28.02
N GLU A 602 2.29 0.35 -27.96
CA GLU A 602 1.52 -0.45 -28.91
C GLU A 602 1.86 0.04 -30.32
N LYS A 603 2.27 -0.88 -31.18
CA LYS A 603 2.15 -0.70 -32.63
C LYS A 603 0.66 -0.60 -32.95
N GLN A 604 0.09 0.60 -32.87
CA GLN A 604 -1.22 0.86 -33.46
C GLN A 604 -0.99 1.11 -34.96
N PRO A 605 -1.50 0.24 -35.86
CA PRO A 605 -1.46 0.51 -37.29
C PRO A 605 -2.39 1.69 -37.57
N PHE A 606 -1.85 2.83 -38.02
CA PHE A 606 -2.67 3.94 -38.47
C PHE A 606 -3.24 3.63 -39.86
N SER A 607 -4.47 3.14 -39.89
CA SER A 607 -5.36 3.31 -41.03
C SER A 607 -5.82 4.77 -41.08
N HIS A 608 -5.69 5.40 -42.26
CA HIS A 608 -6.04 6.78 -42.60
C HIS A 608 -4.91 7.81 -42.55
N LEU A 609 -3.87 7.58 -43.37
CA LEU A 609 -3.24 8.59 -44.21
C LEU A 609 -2.47 7.83 -45.31
N HIS A 610 -2.87 8.01 -46.57
CA HIS A 610 -2.16 7.40 -47.70
C HIS A 610 -0.85 8.15 -47.95
N GLY A 611 0.27 7.43 -47.96
CA GLY A 611 1.48 7.80 -48.69
C GLY A 611 2.72 8.16 -47.86
N SER A 612 3.79 7.42 -48.16
CA SER A 612 5.22 7.72 -47.96
C SER A 612 5.94 7.20 -46.70
N GLU A 613 7.17 6.78 -46.97
CA GLU A 613 8.09 5.97 -46.17
C GLU A 613 8.55 6.67 -44.88
N ASN A 614 8.86 5.87 -43.86
CA ASN A 614 9.15 6.31 -42.49
C ASN A 614 10.63 6.74 -42.37
N PRO A 615 10.96 8.03 -42.20
CA PRO A 615 12.34 8.46 -42.04
C PRO A 615 12.92 7.97 -40.70
N SER A 616 14.21 7.64 -40.69
CA SER A 616 14.91 7.27 -39.47
C SER A 616 15.16 8.54 -38.64
N VAL A 617 14.53 8.63 -37.47
CA VAL A 617 14.70 9.77 -36.53
C VAL A 617 15.58 9.32 -35.37
N ARG A 618 16.66 10.05 -35.13
CA ARG A 618 17.53 9.90 -33.97
C ARG A 618 17.11 10.89 -32.89
N PHE A 619 17.08 10.43 -31.64
CA PHE A 619 16.61 11.19 -30.49
C PHE A 619 17.72 11.33 -29.44
N ILE A 620 17.89 12.53 -28.91
CA ILE A 620 18.82 12.85 -27.84
C ILE A 620 18.04 13.63 -26.76
N SER A 621 18.16 13.21 -25.51
CA SER A 621 17.57 13.95 -24.38
C SER A 621 18.62 14.35 -23.37
N HIS A 622 18.45 15.55 -22.81
CA HIS A 622 19.30 16.09 -21.75
C HIS A 622 18.42 16.84 -20.75
N GLN A 623 18.58 16.57 -19.46
CA GLN A 623 17.81 17.25 -18.41
C GLN A 623 18.75 18.04 -17.51
N MET A 624 18.46 19.34 -17.31
CA MET A 624 19.16 20.21 -16.37
C MET A 624 18.16 20.76 -15.35
N GLY A 625 18.14 20.18 -14.15
CA GLY A 625 17.18 20.55 -13.11
C GLY A 625 15.73 20.31 -13.57
N LYS A 626 14.91 21.37 -13.58
CA LYS A 626 13.49 21.35 -14.00
C LYS A 626 13.26 21.56 -15.50
N ARG A 627 14.33 21.62 -16.30
CA ARG A 627 14.29 21.87 -17.75
C ARG A 627 14.67 20.61 -18.52
N LEU A 628 13.87 20.27 -19.52
CA LEU A 628 14.11 19.15 -20.43
C LEU A 628 14.45 19.66 -21.82
N PHE A 629 15.56 19.16 -22.36
CA PHE A 629 16.03 19.43 -23.72
C PHE A 629 15.88 18.15 -24.53
N LEU A 630 15.09 18.23 -25.59
CA LEU A 630 14.90 17.15 -26.55
C LEU A 630 15.47 17.60 -27.90
N ARG A 631 16.38 16.82 -28.47
CA ARG A 631 16.89 17.02 -29.83
C ARG A 631 16.47 15.86 -30.72
N PHE A 632 15.91 16.19 -31.87
CA PHE A 632 15.56 15.24 -32.92
C PHE A 632 16.45 15.51 -34.13
N GLU A 633 17.11 14.48 -34.63
CA GLU A 633 17.94 14.51 -35.84
C GLU A 633 17.29 13.58 -36.87
N VAL A 634 16.93 14.10 -38.04
CA VAL A 634 16.35 13.29 -39.12
C VAL A 634 17.50 12.76 -39.98
N THR A 635 17.68 11.44 -40.06
CA THR A 635 18.85 10.83 -40.70
C THR A 635 18.67 10.52 -42.20
N SER A 636 17.55 10.95 -42.80
CA SER A 636 17.24 10.77 -44.23
C SER A 636 16.30 11.88 -44.72
N GLU A 637 16.45 12.37 -45.95
CA GLU A 637 15.59 13.41 -46.56
C GLU A 637 14.09 13.02 -46.51
N ALA A 638 13.37 13.48 -45.48
CA ALA A 638 11.94 13.27 -45.34
C ALA A 638 11.18 14.31 -46.18
N LYS A 639 10.43 13.86 -47.18
CA LYS A 639 9.57 14.74 -48.03
C LYS A 639 8.14 14.92 -47.49
N SER A 640 7.90 14.64 -46.21
CA SER A 640 6.54 14.56 -45.65
C SER A 640 6.37 15.24 -44.28
N VAL A 641 5.11 15.44 -43.89
CA VAL A 641 4.70 16.01 -42.60
C VAL A 641 4.91 14.95 -41.50
N MET A 642 5.66 15.28 -40.46
CA MET A 642 5.93 14.41 -39.31
C MET A 642 5.17 14.91 -38.08
N LEU A 643 4.29 14.08 -37.49
CA LEU A 643 3.63 14.36 -36.21
C LEU A 643 4.38 13.66 -35.08
N LEU A 644 4.97 14.44 -34.17
CA LEU A 644 5.60 13.95 -32.94
C LEU A 644 4.66 14.16 -31.76
N THR A 645 4.08 13.09 -31.25
CA THR A 645 3.19 13.15 -30.08
C THR A 645 3.97 12.82 -28.80
N LEU A 646 4.16 13.83 -27.95
CA LEU A 646 4.69 13.69 -26.59
C LEU A 646 3.52 13.49 -25.63
N ASN A 647 3.30 12.25 -25.20
CA ASN A 647 2.24 11.94 -24.23
C ASN A 647 2.70 12.15 -22.78
N GLY A 648 1.75 12.37 -21.88
CA GLY A 648 2.03 12.55 -20.44
C GLY A 648 2.80 11.40 -19.79
N LYS A 649 2.72 10.17 -20.33
CA LYS A 649 3.50 9.02 -19.84
C LYS A 649 4.99 9.13 -20.17
N LEU A 650 5.38 9.74 -21.29
CA LEU A 650 6.78 9.98 -21.63
C LEU A 650 7.36 11.09 -20.74
N LEU A 651 6.60 12.15 -20.48
CA LEU A 651 7.01 13.22 -19.55
C LEU A 651 7.11 12.73 -18.10
N GLN A 652 6.31 11.74 -17.71
CA GLN A 652 6.42 11.05 -16.41
C GLN A 652 7.71 10.22 -16.25
N GLN A 653 8.45 9.95 -17.34
CA GLN A 653 9.78 9.31 -17.25
C GLN A 653 10.88 10.33 -16.88
N PHE A 654 10.60 11.63 -17.01
CA PHE A 654 11.52 12.71 -16.67
C PHE A 654 11.01 13.44 -15.44
N ASN A 655 11.53 13.07 -14.26
CA ASN A 655 11.03 13.59 -12.99
C ASN A 655 11.26 15.11 -12.87
N ASN A 656 10.26 15.83 -12.34
CA ASN A 656 10.31 17.26 -12.02
C ASN A 656 10.48 18.27 -13.19
N VAL A 657 10.21 17.88 -14.43
CA VAL A 657 10.15 18.84 -15.55
C VAL A 657 8.89 19.70 -15.41
N THR A 658 9.05 20.90 -14.87
CA THR A 658 7.92 21.80 -14.54
C THR A 658 8.03 23.20 -15.15
N ASP A 659 9.22 23.59 -15.64
CA ASP A 659 9.48 24.97 -16.00
C ASP A 659 9.61 25.21 -17.51
N GLU A 660 10.33 24.37 -18.26
CA GLU A 660 10.59 24.60 -19.69
C GLU A 660 10.91 23.30 -20.44
N LEU A 661 10.23 23.08 -21.57
CA LEU A 661 10.57 22.08 -22.58
C LEU A 661 11.15 22.79 -23.80
N ARG A 662 12.38 22.44 -24.17
CA ARG A 662 13.01 22.89 -25.41
C ARG A 662 13.14 21.73 -26.39
N ILE A 663 12.67 21.98 -27.60
CA ILE A 663 12.75 21.03 -28.70
C ILE A 663 13.65 21.64 -29.76
N ASP A 664 14.72 20.93 -30.06
CA ASP A 664 15.71 21.26 -31.07
C ASP A 664 15.53 20.27 -32.24
N LEU A 665 15.34 20.80 -33.45
CA LEU A 665 15.15 20.01 -34.66
C LEU A 665 16.31 20.33 -35.59
N LYS A 666 17.06 19.30 -35.99
CA LYS A 666 18.25 19.44 -36.84
C LYS A 666 18.04 18.70 -38.16
N ASP A 667 18.55 19.28 -39.24
CA ASP A 667 18.57 18.71 -40.60
C ASP A 667 17.16 18.51 -41.22
N ILE A 668 16.21 19.40 -40.90
CA ILE A 668 14.84 19.43 -41.44
C ILE A 668 14.75 20.27 -42.73
N SER A 669 15.56 19.94 -43.73
CA SER A 669 15.38 20.54 -45.05
C SER A 669 14.16 19.91 -45.73
N HIS A 670 13.06 20.65 -45.82
CA HIS A 670 11.80 20.33 -46.55
C HIS A 670 10.72 19.49 -45.83
N SER A 671 10.76 19.35 -44.51
CA SER A 671 9.71 18.67 -43.72
C SER A 671 8.89 19.64 -42.86
N VAL A 672 7.59 19.36 -42.67
CA VAL A 672 6.76 20.04 -41.65
C VAL A 672 6.69 19.14 -40.43
N VAL A 673 7.28 19.55 -39.31
CA VAL A 673 7.19 18.82 -38.04
C VAL A 673 6.11 19.44 -37.16
N ILE A 674 5.06 18.69 -36.85
CA ILE A 674 4.03 19.06 -35.90
C ILE A 674 4.34 18.36 -34.58
N VAL A 675 4.57 19.11 -33.49
CA VAL A 675 4.72 18.53 -32.16
C VAL A 675 3.40 18.68 -31.40
N GLN A 676 2.77 17.56 -31.05
CA GLN A 676 1.57 17.54 -30.23
C GLN A 676 1.91 17.08 -28.81
N ILE A 677 1.63 17.92 -27.81
CA ILE A 677 1.83 17.60 -26.39
C ILE A 677 0.46 17.32 -25.77
N THR A 678 0.20 16.10 -25.33
CA THR A 678 -1.07 15.73 -24.70
C THR A 678 -0.95 15.77 -23.17
N GLN A 679 -1.47 16.86 -22.58
CA GLN A 679 -1.61 17.21 -21.14
C GLN A 679 -0.37 17.72 -20.36
N GLY A 680 -0.50 18.93 -19.77
CA GLY A 680 -0.70 19.10 -18.31
C GLY A 680 0.46 19.42 -17.34
N MET A 681 1.75 19.42 -17.70
CA MET A 681 2.83 19.59 -16.68
C MET A 681 3.86 20.72 -16.93
N LEU A 682 3.78 21.44 -18.04
CA LEU A 682 4.79 22.44 -18.41
C LEU A 682 4.25 23.87 -18.25
N LYS A 683 4.96 24.73 -17.50
CA LYS A 683 4.64 26.17 -17.43
C LYS A 683 4.89 26.92 -18.75
N ARG A 684 5.83 26.44 -19.58
CA ARG A 684 6.21 27.05 -20.85
C ARG A 684 6.81 26.00 -21.80
N ALA A 685 6.42 26.04 -23.08
CA ALA A 685 7.08 25.30 -24.16
C ALA A 685 7.62 26.32 -25.17
N VAL A 686 8.90 26.23 -25.51
CA VAL A 686 9.55 27.15 -26.46
C VAL A 686 10.12 26.33 -27.61
N PRO A 687 9.51 26.37 -28.81
CA PRO A 687 10.14 25.84 -30.00
C PRO A 687 11.32 26.76 -30.37
N ILE A 688 12.50 26.18 -30.57
CA ILE A 688 13.64 26.91 -31.14
C ILE A 688 13.98 26.20 -32.43
N LEU A 689 13.67 26.84 -33.56
CA LEU A 689 14.21 26.46 -34.86
C LEU A 689 15.62 27.05 -34.92
N ILE A 690 16.63 26.20 -35.05
CA ILE A 690 17.99 26.59 -35.41
C ILE A 690 18.19 26.08 -36.83
N ASP A 691 18.58 26.98 -37.74
CA ASP A 691 18.82 26.73 -39.17
C ASP A 691 19.70 25.49 -39.42
#